data_AF-A0A9E3U4I5-F1
#
_entry.id   AF-A0A9E3U4I5-F1
#
_cell.length_a   1.000
_cell.length_b   1.000
_cell.length_c   1.000
_cell.angle_alpha   90.00
_cell.angle_beta   90.00
_cell.angle_gamma   90.00
#
_symmetry.space_group_name_H-M   'P 1'
#
loop_
_entity.id
_entity.type
_entity.pdbx_description
1 polymer ?
#
loop_
_entity_poly.entity_id
_entity_poly.type
_entity_poly.pdbx_seq_one_letter_code
_entity_poly.pdbx_strand_id
1 'polypeptide(L)'
;MKLRPLFALAPLLVVLKLTACSDQPNPDDATPTDGEDGGGGGDANPGDGNTDPDGSVNARGACDVTKEGTSGLLLTGRLLLPDAPIDGEVLIDGSGTIQCVAKSCATTPPFQNDAKYKAAYAAATQVSCRNAVISPGLINPHDHITFANTPPRPHGSERYEHRHDWRRGIRGHTRITTAGTAGGNAILAAELRFIMSGATTTAGAGGRDGLLRNVDSGIAQLEGVRMKVVDSDTFPLRDSTPPNPFPPASCAGYSASRRTAASIAAFDGYLPHIAEGIDQAAQLEYTCQSDEADPTHVLLAKQTAIIHGIGLSAADVAKYHPTQTALIWSPRSNVDLYGNTAPVVLYDNLGVQIALGTDWLPSGSMNMARELRCADDLNKKYYNNHFSERALWSMVTINAAFAIGAKDALGILRPGYAGDVAIFSTNGAKDYRAVIDAGVEDVMLVLRGGRVMYGDESLLAQKGLRADQCEDLDVCGVKKKACVKQDLNTITLAQLKTEADKIYPLFFCKDQKPTSEPSCTPSRGPTASAPNASQYAGGPAADDKDGDGVPDAVDNCKDVFNPIRPMDGNTQPDSDGDGIGDACDKCPLDPGETCTRPNAEDIDDDGVLNGVDNCPEIANPGQADADKDGKGDACDPCPDQPNPGQALCAVTFTVAELRDPSTPTHPTAGSVRARVTDLYVTGLRTFGGGRGFFAQVGTGPFSGLYVETGATPTVKLGNKVTVEGDYEEVFGITTLRNTEVTVTDAGTTLPFAPLVFTTADITNVGTVHGASAEPYEAMLCQIDNVNVTIVNPDAPSDFDEFSVADASGGNLRVDDYLFDALDNTYALGAPFTRIVGICYWSFSNRKLVPRFASDLVP
;
A
#
# COMPACT_ATOMS: atom_id res chain seq x y z
N MET A 1 42.07 -45.12 -6.66
CA MET A 1 42.99 -45.41 -7.79
C MET A 1 43.09 -44.14 -8.63
N LYS A 2 44.32 -43.71 -8.95
CA LYS A 2 44.70 -42.37 -9.46
C LYS A 2 44.17 -42.06 -10.87
N LEU A 3 43.82 -40.80 -11.17
CA LEU A 3 44.52 -39.87 -12.10
C LEU A 3 43.65 -38.68 -12.57
N ARG A 4 44.07 -37.46 -12.16
CA ARG A 4 44.18 -36.14 -12.85
C ARG A 4 43.13 -35.63 -13.85
N PRO A 5 42.96 -34.29 -13.88
CA PRO A 5 43.47 -33.53 -15.03
C PRO A 5 44.35 -32.31 -14.67
N LEU A 6 45.25 -31.96 -15.60
CA LEU A 6 45.93 -30.67 -15.74
C LEU A 6 45.05 -29.74 -16.58
N PHE A 7 44.96 -28.45 -16.25
CA PHE A 7 45.63 -27.35 -16.97
C PHE A 7 45.30 -26.00 -16.30
N ALA A 8 46.33 -25.20 -16.08
CA ALA A 8 46.28 -23.86 -15.53
C ALA A 8 46.33 -22.81 -16.65
N LEU A 9 45.60 -21.70 -16.47
CA LEU A 9 45.87 -20.43 -17.15
C LEU A 9 45.56 -19.27 -16.19
N ALA A 10 46.50 -18.33 -16.13
CA ALA A 10 46.58 -17.19 -15.23
C ALA A 10 45.67 -16.01 -15.62
N PRO A 11 45.34 -15.08 -14.71
CA PRO A 11 44.86 -13.76 -15.06
C PRO A 11 46.01 -12.73 -15.12
N LEU A 12 45.88 -11.88 -16.13
CA LEU A 12 46.81 -10.84 -16.57
C LEU A 12 46.70 -9.60 -15.64
N LEU A 13 47.81 -9.19 -15.03
CA LEU A 13 47.94 -7.95 -14.27
C LEU A 13 48.19 -6.79 -15.26
N VAL A 14 47.26 -5.85 -15.39
CA VAL A 14 47.50 -4.59 -16.12
C VAL A 14 47.69 -3.47 -15.11
N VAL A 15 48.95 -3.02 -15.02
CA VAL A 15 49.38 -1.80 -14.34
C VAL A 15 49.22 -0.64 -15.33
N LEU A 16 48.41 0.38 -15.01
CA LEU A 16 48.49 1.67 -15.70
C LEU A 16 48.78 2.80 -14.71
N LYS A 17 49.79 3.59 -15.12
CA LYS A 17 50.50 4.62 -14.37
C LYS A 17 49.68 5.90 -14.21
N LEU A 18 49.66 6.43 -12.98
CA LEU A 18 49.42 7.84 -12.69
C LEU A 18 50.62 8.66 -13.17
N THR A 19 50.35 9.71 -13.94
CA THR A 19 51.35 10.70 -14.34
C THR A 19 50.99 12.02 -13.69
N ALA A 20 51.80 12.43 -12.72
CA ALA A 20 51.83 13.78 -12.16
C ALA A 20 52.58 14.72 -13.13
N CYS A 21 52.16 15.97 -13.19
CA CYS A 21 52.98 17.07 -13.70
C CYS A 21 53.13 18.13 -12.61
N SER A 22 54.38 18.54 -12.43
CA SER A 22 54.94 19.42 -11.41
C SER A 22 54.88 20.90 -11.82
N ASP A 23 54.46 21.76 -10.89
CA ASP A 23 55.32 22.67 -10.11
C ASP A 23 56.11 23.84 -10.78
N GLN A 24 56.12 24.97 -10.04
CA GLN A 24 57.09 26.11 -9.98
C GLN A 24 56.74 27.44 -10.75
N PRO A 25 57.31 28.63 -10.37
CA PRO A 25 57.14 29.38 -9.10
C PRO A 25 57.12 30.95 -9.22
N ASN A 26 56.85 31.64 -8.07
CA ASN A 26 57.38 32.97 -7.60
C ASN A 26 56.90 34.31 -8.24
N PRO A 27 57.17 35.53 -7.66
CA PRO A 27 57.42 35.99 -6.26
C PRO A 27 56.76 37.36 -5.85
N ASP A 28 57.08 37.81 -4.61
CA ASP A 28 57.18 39.19 -4.04
C ASP A 28 55.94 39.83 -3.37
N ASP A 29 56.01 40.64 -2.30
CA ASP A 29 56.81 40.79 -1.06
C ASP A 29 56.18 41.94 -0.22
N ALA A 30 56.33 41.93 1.12
CA ALA A 30 56.27 43.06 2.10
C ALA A 30 54.99 43.97 2.20
N THR A 31 54.41 44.39 3.34
CA THR A 31 54.77 44.57 4.78
C THR A 31 53.51 44.98 5.60
N PRO A 32 53.54 44.99 6.95
CA PRO A 32 52.37 45.12 7.84
C PRO A 32 52.17 46.53 8.44
N THR A 33 50.92 46.93 8.72
CA THR A 33 50.60 47.99 9.70
C THR A 33 49.21 47.81 10.32
N ASP A 34 49.16 48.12 11.61
CA ASP A 34 48.06 47.99 12.57
C ASP A 34 46.84 48.87 12.31
N GLY A 35 45.68 48.48 12.88
CA GLY A 35 44.50 49.34 13.02
C GLY A 35 43.29 48.58 13.55
N GLU A 36 43.03 48.73 14.84
CA GLU A 36 41.79 48.32 15.54
C GLU A 36 40.54 48.95 14.90
N ASP A 37 39.45 48.19 14.77
CA ASP A 37 38.10 48.62 15.17
C ASP A 37 37.11 47.44 15.02
N GLY A 38 36.28 47.25 16.04
CA GLY A 38 35.44 46.06 16.22
C GLY A 38 34.08 46.08 15.51
N GLY A 39 33.44 44.90 15.46
CA GLY A 39 32.00 44.77 15.23
C GLY A 39 31.58 43.52 14.44
N GLY A 40 31.05 42.53 15.15
CA GLY A 40 29.97 41.60 14.77
C GLY A 40 29.96 40.93 13.39
N GLY A 41 30.03 39.59 13.38
CA GLY A 41 29.64 38.78 12.23
C GLY A 41 29.89 37.30 12.51
N GLY A 42 28.82 36.50 12.51
CA GLY A 42 28.85 35.08 12.86
C GLY A 42 29.69 34.24 11.91
N ASP A 43 30.22 33.16 12.48
CA ASP A 43 30.99 32.13 11.80
C ASP A 43 30.12 31.46 10.72
N ALA A 44 30.46 31.73 9.46
CA ALA A 44 30.04 30.94 8.33
C ALA A 44 30.88 29.66 8.29
N ASN A 45 30.21 28.52 8.41
CA ASN A 45 30.78 27.21 8.10
C ASN A 45 30.91 27.10 6.56
N PRO A 46 32.07 26.69 6.00
CA PRO A 46 32.34 26.76 4.56
C PRO A 46 31.89 25.48 3.83
N GLY A 47 31.15 25.62 2.73
CA GLY A 47 30.80 24.46 1.89
C GLY A 47 29.74 24.67 0.81
N ASP A 48 29.55 25.87 0.24
CA ASP A 48 28.59 26.16 -0.83
C ASP A 48 29.29 26.57 -2.14
N GLY A 49 29.93 25.60 -2.80
CA GLY A 49 30.38 25.77 -4.17
C GLY A 49 29.28 25.43 -5.17
N ASN A 50 28.31 26.31 -5.41
CA ASN A 50 27.51 26.24 -6.65
C ASN A 50 26.99 27.63 -7.07
N THR A 51 27.75 28.33 -7.92
CA THR A 51 27.25 29.45 -8.71
C THR A 51 26.97 28.98 -10.14
N ASP A 52 25.70 29.01 -10.54
CA ASP A 52 25.28 28.90 -11.94
C ASP A 52 25.79 30.14 -12.72
N PRO A 53 26.11 30.04 -14.04
CA PRO A 53 26.77 31.12 -14.78
C PRO A 53 25.85 32.30 -15.15
N ASP A 54 24.63 32.37 -14.61
CA ASP A 54 23.68 33.47 -14.86
C ASP A 54 23.45 34.41 -13.67
N GLY A 55 24.01 34.12 -12.50
CA GLY A 55 23.94 35.03 -11.34
C GLY A 55 22.53 35.29 -10.80
N SER A 56 21.55 34.44 -11.09
CA SER A 56 20.22 34.53 -10.47
C SER A 56 20.18 33.75 -9.14
N VAL A 57 19.67 34.41 -8.09
CA VAL A 57 19.28 33.80 -6.82
C VAL A 57 18.37 32.59 -7.07
N ASN A 58 18.69 31.42 -6.51
CA ASN A 58 17.92 30.16 -6.52
C ASN A 58 16.45 30.32 -6.92
N ALA A 59 16.17 30.32 -8.22
CA ALA A 59 14.82 30.55 -8.73
C ALA A 59 13.97 29.30 -8.53
N ARG A 60 12.78 29.46 -7.92
CA ARG A 60 11.78 28.40 -7.79
C ARG A 60 11.50 27.76 -9.16
N GLY A 61 11.27 26.45 -9.15
CA GLY A 61 10.89 25.68 -10.33
C GLY A 61 9.60 26.15 -10.99
N ALA A 62 9.44 25.76 -12.26
CA ALA A 62 8.25 26.05 -13.05
C ALA A 62 7.91 24.87 -13.99
N CYS A 63 6.63 24.64 -14.18
CA CYS A 63 6.10 23.68 -15.14
C CYS A 63 5.13 24.41 -16.09
N ASP A 64 5.19 24.07 -17.37
CA ASP A 64 4.37 24.69 -18.42
C ASP A 64 3.75 23.62 -19.32
N VAL A 65 2.48 23.81 -19.70
CA VAL A 65 1.83 23.01 -20.75
C VAL A 65 2.40 23.45 -22.09
N THR A 66 3.20 22.57 -22.70
CA THR A 66 3.85 22.83 -23.99
C THR A 66 2.99 22.41 -25.18
N LYS A 67 2.02 21.51 -24.94
CA LYS A 67 1.05 21.07 -25.94
C LYS A 67 -0.23 20.60 -25.26
N GLU A 68 -1.38 21.11 -25.70
CA GLU A 68 -2.69 20.59 -25.28
C GLU A 68 -2.98 19.23 -25.96
N GLY A 69 -3.44 18.28 -25.16
CA GLY A 69 -3.87 16.96 -25.61
C GLY A 69 -5.38 16.75 -25.47
N THR A 70 -5.84 15.58 -25.87
CA THR A 70 -7.22 15.11 -25.72
C THR A 70 -7.39 14.11 -24.58
N SER A 71 -6.33 13.36 -24.24
CA SER A 71 -6.36 12.29 -23.23
C SER A 71 -4.96 11.97 -22.70
N GLY A 72 -4.81 11.81 -21.38
CA GLY A 72 -3.52 11.48 -20.74
C GLY A 72 -2.57 12.68 -20.60
N LEU A 73 -1.41 12.41 -19.97
CA LEU A 73 -0.38 13.38 -19.65
C LEU A 73 1.00 12.84 -20.02
N LEU A 74 1.85 13.66 -20.62
CA LEU A 74 3.28 13.41 -20.76
C LEU A 74 4.01 14.45 -19.91
N LEU A 75 4.73 14.01 -18.89
CA LEU A 75 5.53 14.89 -18.03
C LEU A 75 7.00 14.75 -18.42
N THR A 76 7.66 15.88 -18.65
CA THR A 76 9.09 15.93 -18.99
C THR A 76 9.86 16.69 -17.92
N GLY A 77 10.93 16.09 -17.39
CA GLY A 77 11.76 16.70 -16.35
C GLY A 77 12.75 15.72 -15.74
N ARG A 78 13.26 16.06 -14.55
CA ARG A 78 14.15 15.20 -13.76
C ARG A 78 13.33 14.13 -13.02
N LEU A 79 13.30 12.91 -13.53
CA LEU A 79 12.57 11.78 -12.95
C LEU A 79 13.38 11.11 -11.84
N LEU A 80 12.76 10.85 -10.69
CA LEU A 80 13.33 10.02 -9.63
C LEU A 80 12.89 8.58 -9.86
N LEU A 81 13.83 7.75 -10.33
CA LEU A 81 13.63 6.32 -10.56
C LEU A 81 14.32 5.49 -9.46
N PRO A 82 13.92 4.22 -9.27
CA PRO A 82 14.50 3.39 -8.22
C PRO A 82 15.98 3.06 -8.42
N ASP A 83 16.49 3.05 -9.66
CA ASP A 83 17.92 2.85 -9.95
C ASP A 83 18.70 4.15 -9.77
N ALA A 84 18.34 5.17 -10.53
CA ALA A 84 19.00 6.46 -10.55
C ALA A 84 18.11 7.54 -11.18
N PRO A 85 18.25 8.81 -10.79
CA PRO A 85 17.49 9.88 -11.41
C PRO A 85 17.96 10.13 -12.86
N ILE A 86 17.00 10.36 -13.76
CA ILE A 86 17.25 10.66 -15.18
C ILE A 86 16.52 11.93 -15.60
N ASP A 87 17.04 12.62 -16.62
CA ASP A 87 16.23 13.59 -17.36
C ASP A 87 15.46 12.84 -18.44
N GLY A 88 14.13 12.91 -18.39
CA GLY A 88 13.29 12.07 -19.23
C GLY A 88 11.82 12.43 -19.21
N GLU A 89 11.02 11.46 -19.63
CA GLU A 89 9.59 11.53 -19.86
C GLU A 89 8.86 10.40 -19.12
N VAL A 90 7.72 10.74 -18.51
CA VAL A 90 6.72 9.78 -18.04
C VAL A 90 5.39 10.04 -18.75
N LEU A 91 4.87 9.02 -19.43
CA LEU A 91 3.59 9.05 -20.13
C LEU A 91 2.53 8.33 -19.30
N ILE A 92 1.46 9.03 -18.95
CA ILE A 92 0.27 8.52 -18.27
C ILE A 92 -0.89 8.57 -19.27
N ASP A 93 -1.62 7.48 -19.47
CA ASP A 93 -2.76 7.47 -20.39
C ASP A 93 -4.05 8.00 -19.77
N GLY A 94 -5.14 7.96 -20.56
CA GLY A 94 -6.45 8.45 -20.12
C GLY A 94 -7.12 7.62 -19.03
N SER A 95 -6.68 6.37 -18.80
CA SER A 95 -7.09 5.56 -17.64
C SER A 95 -6.33 5.90 -16.37
N GLY A 96 -5.25 6.67 -16.47
CA GLY A 96 -4.42 7.00 -15.33
C GLY A 96 -3.30 5.99 -15.07
N THR A 97 -2.94 5.16 -16.06
CA THR A 97 -1.86 4.18 -15.94
C THR A 97 -0.61 4.69 -16.66
N ILE A 98 0.56 4.52 -16.03
CA ILE A 98 1.85 4.82 -16.63
C ILE A 98 2.08 3.86 -17.79
N GLN A 99 2.31 4.41 -18.96
CA GLN A 99 2.56 3.67 -20.20
C GLN A 99 4.05 3.63 -20.56
N CYS A 100 4.80 4.67 -20.20
CA CYS A 100 6.22 4.75 -20.53
C CYS A 100 6.97 5.60 -19.51
N VAL A 101 8.20 5.18 -19.19
CA VAL A 101 9.19 5.94 -18.44
C VAL A 101 10.54 5.75 -19.14
N ALA A 102 11.09 6.81 -19.70
CA ALA A 102 12.33 6.74 -20.48
C ALA A 102 12.96 8.12 -20.64
N LYS A 103 14.20 8.19 -21.15
CA LYS A 103 14.79 9.47 -21.60
C LYS A 103 13.94 10.16 -22.68
N SER A 104 13.29 9.36 -23.53
CA SER A 104 12.27 9.81 -24.46
C SER A 104 11.35 8.65 -24.85
N CYS A 105 10.08 8.77 -24.51
CA CYS A 105 9.04 7.79 -24.85
C CYS A 105 8.78 7.71 -26.36
N ALA A 106 9.08 8.78 -27.10
CA ALA A 106 8.96 8.80 -28.55
C ALA A 106 10.03 7.97 -29.28
N THR A 107 11.20 7.76 -28.66
CA THR A 107 12.39 7.19 -29.34
C THR A 107 12.99 5.97 -28.65
N THR A 108 12.52 5.62 -27.46
CA THR A 108 13.03 4.47 -26.70
C THR A 108 12.20 3.21 -27.05
N PRO A 109 12.81 2.10 -27.50
CA PRO A 109 12.13 0.81 -27.60
C PRO A 109 11.69 0.28 -26.21
N PRO A 110 10.58 -0.48 -26.11
CA PRO A 110 9.68 -0.88 -27.19
C PRO A 110 8.69 0.21 -27.64
N PHE A 111 8.54 1.28 -26.86
CA PHE A 111 7.53 2.32 -27.01
C PHE A 111 7.52 2.97 -28.40
N GLN A 112 8.69 3.22 -28.98
CA GLN A 112 8.82 3.83 -30.31
C GLN A 112 8.14 3.04 -31.45
N ASN A 113 7.85 1.75 -31.27
CA ASN A 113 7.33 0.89 -32.33
C ASN A 113 5.88 0.46 -32.14
N ASP A 114 5.34 0.63 -30.94
CA ASP A 114 4.00 0.17 -30.58
C ASP A 114 2.94 1.25 -30.81
N ALA A 115 1.84 0.83 -31.46
CA ALA A 115 0.78 1.72 -31.91
C ALA A 115 -0.06 2.30 -30.76
N LYS A 116 -0.25 1.54 -29.67
CA LYS A 116 -0.98 1.97 -28.48
C LYS A 116 -0.20 3.10 -27.79
N TYR A 117 1.11 2.93 -27.61
CA TYR A 117 1.96 3.97 -27.02
C TYR A 117 2.00 5.23 -27.88
N LYS A 118 2.13 5.09 -29.21
CA LYS A 118 2.08 6.25 -30.11
C LYS A 118 0.76 7.00 -30.05
N ALA A 119 -0.35 6.29 -29.97
CA ALA A 119 -1.68 6.90 -29.84
C ALA A 119 -1.81 7.67 -28.51
N ALA A 120 -1.39 7.05 -27.40
CA ALA A 120 -1.39 7.70 -26.09
C ALA A 120 -0.47 8.93 -26.07
N TYR A 121 0.76 8.82 -26.57
CA TYR A 121 1.72 9.93 -26.66
C TYR A 121 1.19 11.08 -27.53
N ALA A 122 0.56 10.78 -28.67
CA ALA A 122 -0.02 11.80 -29.55
C ALA A 122 -1.21 12.52 -28.90
N ALA A 123 -2.04 11.79 -28.13
CA ALA A 123 -3.21 12.29 -27.43
C ALA A 123 -2.87 13.05 -26.13
N ALA A 124 -1.72 12.80 -25.52
CA ALA A 124 -1.35 13.37 -24.23
C ALA A 124 -1.17 14.88 -24.24
N THR A 125 -1.64 15.54 -23.18
CA THR A 125 -1.22 16.91 -22.84
C THR A 125 0.22 16.85 -22.35
N GLN A 126 1.09 17.68 -22.90
CA GLN A 126 2.53 17.67 -22.57
C GLN A 126 2.86 18.78 -21.58
N VAL A 127 3.49 18.42 -20.48
CA VAL A 127 3.92 19.32 -19.41
C VAL A 127 5.44 19.22 -19.28
N SER A 128 6.15 20.33 -19.42
CA SER A 128 7.60 20.38 -19.23
C SER A 128 7.92 21.13 -17.95
N CYS A 129 8.74 20.53 -17.10
CA CYS A 129 9.14 21.06 -15.81
C CYS A 129 10.65 21.35 -15.77
N ARG A 130 11.01 22.55 -15.31
CA ARG A 130 12.39 23.01 -15.12
C ARG A 130 12.66 23.31 -13.64
N ASN A 131 13.89 23.07 -13.19
CA ASN A 131 14.28 23.21 -11.78
C ASN A 131 13.28 22.51 -10.84
N ALA A 132 12.90 21.29 -11.23
CA ALA A 132 11.91 20.49 -10.53
C ALA A 132 12.27 19.00 -10.66
N VAL A 133 11.87 18.21 -9.67
CA VAL A 133 11.96 16.75 -9.69
C VAL A 133 10.57 16.14 -9.77
N ILE A 134 10.44 15.05 -10.52
CA ILE A 134 9.22 14.28 -10.71
C ILE A 134 9.41 12.96 -9.96
N SER A 135 8.66 12.80 -8.87
CA SER A 135 8.68 11.63 -7.99
C SER A 135 7.39 10.82 -8.17
N PRO A 136 7.40 9.50 -7.88
CA PRO A 136 6.16 8.82 -7.47
C PRO A 136 5.45 9.64 -6.39
N GLY A 137 4.12 9.61 -6.40
CA GLY A 137 3.31 10.16 -5.32
C GLY A 137 3.72 9.55 -3.98
N LEU A 138 3.77 10.36 -2.93
CA LEU A 138 4.15 9.86 -1.60
C LEU A 138 3.04 8.99 -1.03
N ILE A 139 3.42 7.98 -0.25
CA ILE A 139 2.51 7.04 0.40
C ILE A 139 2.68 7.17 1.90
N ASN A 140 1.55 7.32 2.61
CA ASN A 140 1.51 7.24 4.06
C ASN A 140 0.95 5.87 4.50
N PRO A 141 1.79 4.88 4.82
CA PRO A 141 1.35 3.55 5.20
C PRO A 141 0.71 3.50 6.60
N HIS A 142 0.73 4.58 7.38
CA HIS A 142 0.10 4.59 8.70
C HIS A 142 -0.32 5.98 9.14
N ASP A 143 -1.64 6.16 9.30
CA ASP A 143 -2.23 7.23 10.09
C ASP A 143 -3.39 6.68 10.96
N HIS A 144 -4.00 7.53 11.79
CA HIS A 144 -5.31 7.34 12.42
C HIS A 144 -6.18 8.55 12.12
N ILE A 145 -6.57 8.66 10.85
CA ILE A 145 -7.28 9.81 10.30
C ILE A 145 -8.62 10.05 11.02
N THR A 146 -9.20 9.00 11.60
CA THR A 146 -10.40 9.09 12.43
C THR A 146 -10.24 9.90 13.71
N PHE A 147 -9.01 10.26 14.11
CA PHE A 147 -8.75 11.16 15.24
C PHE A 147 -8.27 12.56 14.80
N ALA A 148 -8.40 12.90 13.51
CA ALA A 148 -8.00 14.18 12.94
C ALA A 148 -8.67 15.43 13.57
N ASN A 149 -9.72 15.25 14.38
CA ASN A 149 -10.37 16.30 15.17
C ASN A 149 -9.66 16.60 16.51
N THR A 150 -8.64 15.82 16.87
CA THR A 150 -7.84 16.02 18.08
C THR A 150 -6.53 16.74 17.68
N PRO A 151 -6.32 17.99 18.12
CA PRO A 151 -5.15 18.77 17.69
C PRO A 151 -3.85 18.25 18.31
N PRO A 152 -2.68 18.67 17.79
CA PRO A 152 -1.39 18.36 18.38
C PRO A 152 -1.29 18.82 19.83
N ARG A 153 -0.68 17.99 20.66
CA ARG A 153 -0.49 18.29 22.08
C ARG A 153 0.91 18.88 22.27
N PRO A 154 1.09 19.81 23.23
CA PRO A 154 2.43 20.22 23.62
C PRO A 154 3.23 19.00 24.09
N HIS A 155 4.45 18.82 23.54
CA HIS A 155 5.35 17.68 23.80
C HIS A 155 5.53 17.34 25.30
N GLY A 156 5.49 18.35 26.18
CA GLY A 156 5.62 18.15 27.63
C GLY A 156 6.91 17.42 28.02
N SER A 157 6.95 16.90 29.26
CA SER A 157 8.07 16.12 29.79
C SER A 157 7.72 14.66 30.08
N GLU A 158 6.43 14.31 30.07
CA GLU A 158 5.98 12.94 30.37
C GLU A 158 6.23 12.04 29.17
N ARG A 159 6.88 10.91 29.42
CA ARG A 159 7.02 9.80 28.47
C ARG A 159 6.40 8.54 29.06
N TYR A 160 6.05 7.62 28.18
CA TYR A 160 5.38 6.37 28.50
C TYR A 160 6.33 5.19 28.26
N GLU A 161 6.02 4.02 28.82
CA GLU A 161 6.78 2.79 28.58
C GLU A 161 6.03 1.87 27.63
N HIS A 162 4.71 2.04 27.53
CA HIS A 162 3.85 1.25 26.67
C HIS A 162 2.61 2.02 26.25
N ARG A 163 2.06 1.71 25.07
CA ARG A 163 0.83 2.32 24.55
C ARG A 163 -0.38 2.36 25.49
N HIS A 164 -0.49 1.40 26.41
CA HIS A 164 -1.61 1.37 27.35
C HIS A 164 -1.51 2.43 28.44
N ASP A 165 -0.31 2.90 28.77
CA ASP A 165 -0.10 3.93 29.78
C ASP A 165 -0.80 5.22 29.38
N TRP A 166 -0.54 5.67 28.16
CA TRP A 166 -1.11 6.90 27.67
C TRP A 166 -2.57 6.74 27.28
N ARG A 167 -3.01 5.58 26.76
CA ARG A 167 -4.42 5.41 26.39
C ARG A 167 -5.35 5.22 27.60
N ARG A 168 -4.86 4.59 28.69
CA ARG A 168 -5.67 4.24 29.88
C ARG A 168 -5.35 5.10 31.12
N GLY A 169 -4.18 5.74 31.18
CA GLY A 169 -3.72 6.45 32.38
C GLY A 169 -3.39 5.49 33.52
N ILE A 170 -2.54 4.49 33.25
CA ILE A 170 -2.15 3.44 34.20
C ILE A 170 -0.67 3.53 34.53
N ARG A 171 -0.20 2.72 35.50
CA ARG A 171 1.21 2.67 35.95
C ARG A 171 1.80 4.02 36.38
N GLY A 172 0.95 4.95 36.83
CA GLY A 172 1.35 6.28 37.27
C GLY A 172 1.36 7.34 36.17
N HIS A 173 0.89 7.01 34.96
CA HIS A 173 0.88 7.90 33.81
C HIS A 173 -0.45 8.63 33.59
N THR A 174 -0.36 9.78 32.94
CA THR A 174 -1.50 10.60 32.53
C THR A 174 -2.14 10.04 31.26
N ARG A 175 -3.45 9.83 31.32
CA ARG A 175 -4.24 9.45 30.14
C ARG A 175 -4.31 10.60 29.13
N ILE A 176 -4.06 10.29 27.86
CA ILE A 176 -4.34 11.16 26.72
C ILE A 176 -5.83 11.10 26.40
N THR A 177 -6.48 12.26 26.45
CA THR A 177 -7.89 12.41 26.07
C THR A 177 -8.01 12.76 24.59
N THR A 178 -8.90 12.08 23.87
CA THR A 178 -9.21 12.35 22.46
C THR A 178 -10.62 12.93 22.31
N ALA A 179 -10.88 13.61 21.20
CA ALA A 179 -12.20 14.18 20.89
C ALA A 179 -13.20 13.13 20.32
N GLY A 180 -12.87 11.84 20.38
CA GLY A 180 -13.62 10.78 19.70
C GLY A 180 -13.43 10.81 18.17
N THR A 181 -14.26 10.06 17.44
CA THR A 181 -14.16 9.95 15.98
C THR A 181 -14.48 11.27 15.27
N ALA A 182 -13.59 11.67 14.36
CA ALA A 182 -13.68 12.86 13.55
C ALA A 182 -14.83 12.80 12.54
N GLY A 183 -15.48 13.95 12.32
CA GLY A 183 -16.48 14.12 11.27
C GLY A 183 -15.86 14.05 9.87
N GLY A 184 -16.69 13.85 8.84
CA GLY A 184 -16.22 13.71 7.44
C GLY A 184 -15.34 14.87 6.97
N ASN A 185 -15.76 16.11 7.22
CA ASN A 185 -14.98 17.28 6.79
C ASN A 185 -13.63 17.39 7.52
N ALA A 186 -13.54 16.95 8.78
CA ALA A 186 -12.27 16.98 9.53
C ALA A 186 -11.27 15.96 8.96
N ILE A 187 -11.76 14.79 8.54
CA ILE A 187 -10.97 13.75 7.87
C ILE A 187 -10.48 14.25 6.50
N LEU A 188 -11.38 14.77 5.67
CA LEU A 188 -11.02 15.34 4.37
C LEU A 188 -10.06 16.53 4.49
N ALA A 189 -10.22 17.35 5.52
CA ALA A 189 -9.29 18.45 5.80
C ALA A 189 -7.90 17.94 6.19
N ALA A 190 -7.80 16.82 6.91
CA ALA A 190 -6.54 16.19 7.22
C ALA A 190 -5.89 15.55 5.99
N GLU A 191 -6.64 14.81 5.17
CA GLU A 191 -6.14 14.27 3.89
C GLU A 191 -5.64 15.36 2.94
N LEU A 192 -6.31 16.53 2.92
CA LEU A 192 -5.82 17.67 2.16
C LEU A 192 -4.41 18.11 2.61
N ARG A 193 -4.05 18.03 3.90
CA ARG A 193 -2.70 18.34 4.39
C ARG A 193 -1.65 17.41 3.79
N PHE A 194 -2.01 16.14 3.61
CA PHE A 194 -1.14 15.12 3.01
C PHE A 194 -0.96 15.35 1.51
N ILE A 195 -2.05 15.64 0.78
CA ILE A 195 -1.98 16.01 -0.64
C ILE A 195 -1.10 17.24 -0.85
N MET A 196 -1.22 18.25 0.00
CA MET A 196 -0.38 19.45 -0.07
C MET A 196 1.11 19.17 0.16
N SER A 197 1.46 17.99 0.72
CA SER A 197 2.85 17.52 0.88
C SER A 197 3.31 16.53 -0.20
N GLY A 198 2.47 16.25 -1.22
CA GLY A 198 2.80 15.34 -2.32
C GLY A 198 2.30 13.91 -2.13
N ALA A 199 1.52 13.62 -1.10
CA ALA A 199 0.95 12.29 -0.91
C ALA A 199 -0.26 12.03 -1.81
N THR A 200 -0.38 10.80 -2.29
CA THR A 200 -1.51 10.36 -3.13
C THR A 200 -2.25 9.17 -2.55
N THR A 201 -1.59 8.41 -1.65
CA THR A 201 -2.11 7.16 -1.07
C THR A 201 -1.88 7.14 0.44
N THR A 202 -2.81 6.54 1.18
CA THR A 202 -2.68 6.33 2.63
C THR A 202 -3.31 5.02 3.08
N ALA A 203 -2.80 4.42 4.16
CA ALA A 203 -3.60 3.59 5.05
C ALA A 203 -3.89 4.41 6.31
N GLY A 204 -5.14 4.82 6.50
CA GLY A 204 -5.51 5.85 7.48
C GLY A 204 -6.06 5.33 8.81
N ALA A 205 -6.06 4.02 9.04
CA ALA A 205 -6.70 3.32 10.16
C ALA A 205 -8.09 3.85 10.49
N GLY A 206 -8.89 4.03 9.43
CA GLY A 206 -10.14 4.77 9.53
C GLY A 206 -11.18 4.44 8.48
N GLY A 207 -10.78 3.82 7.37
CA GLY A 207 -11.65 3.29 6.34
C GLY A 207 -12.72 4.27 5.85
N ARG A 208 -12.29 5.46 5.40
CA ARG A 208 -13.20 6.46 4.83
C ARG A 208 -12.77 6.91 3.46
N ASP A 209 -13.78 7.12 2.62
CA ASP A 209 -13.69 7.76 1.32
C ASP A 209 -13.21 9.20 1.46
N GLY A 210 -12.26 9.59 0.61
CA GLY A 210 -11.75 10.94 0.62
C GLY A 210 -10.84 11.31 -0.55
N LEU A 211 -10.04 12.36 -0.35
CA LEU A 211 -9.19 12.98 -1.36
C LEU A 211 -7.92 12.14 -1.66
N LEU A 212 -7.47 11.34 -0.71
CA LEU A 212 -6.38 10.38 -0.94
C LEU A 212 -6.92 9.04 -1.42
N ARG A 213 -6.08 8.24 -2.09
CA ARG A 213 -6.34 6.80 -2.27
C ARG A 213 -6.19 6.13 -0.91
N ASN A 214 -7.29 5.93 -0.19
CA ASN A 214 -7.24 5.25 1.09
C ASN A 214 -7.38 3.72 0.90
N VAL A 215 -6.28 3.00 1.10
CA VAL A 215 -6.19 1.56 0.82
C VAL A 215 -6.80 0.69 1.91
N ASP A 216 -7.20 1.25 3.06
CA ASP A 216 -7.86 0.54 4.16
C ASP A 216 -9.36 0.86 4.32
N SER A 217 -9.98 1.44 3.28
CA SER A 217 -11.41 1.79 3.25
C SER A 217 -12.26 0.76 2.53
N GLY A 218 -12.09 0.65 1.22
CA GLY A 218 -12.93 -0.19 0.38
C GLY A 218 -12.43 -0.22 -1.06
N ILE A 219 -12.95 -1.17 -1.83
CA ILE A 219 -12.51 -1.42 -3.22
C ILE A 219 -12.68 -0.18 -4.11
N ALA A 220 -13.74 0.62 -3.88
CA ALA A 220 -13.98 1.84 -4.65
C ALA A 220 -12.84 2.86 -4.49
N GLN A 221 -12.24 2.94 -3.30
CA GLN A 221 -11.15 3.86 -2.97
C GLN A 221 -9.81 3.39 -3.52
N LEU A 222 -9.69 2.15 -4.02
CA LEU A 222 -8.50 1.70 -4.73
C LEU A 222 -8.41 2.30 -6.13
N GLU A 223 -9.53 2.79 -6.69
CA GLU A 223 -9.58 3.48 -7.98
C GLU A 223 -8.99 2.68 -9.15
N GLY A 224 -9.23 1.37 -9.16
CA GLY A 224 -8.72 0.46 -10.18
C GLY A 224 -7.32 -0.09 -9.89
N VAL A 225 -6.68 0.31 -8.79
CA VAL A 225 -5.52 -0.40 -8.26
C VAL A 225 -5.95 -1.80 -7.87
N ARG A 226 -5.44 -2.81 -8.58
CA ARG A 226 -5.64 -4.23 -8.29
C ARG A 226 -4.80 -4.65 -7.08
N MET A 227 -5.43 -4.58 -5.92
CA MET A 227 -4.96 -5.14 -4.65
C MET A 227 -6.18 -5.43 -3.78
N LYS A 228 -6.01 -6.24 -2.74
CA LYS A 228 -6.98 -6.36 -1.68
C LYS A 228 -6.89 -5.15 -0.75
N VAL A 229 -8.01 -4.81 -0.12
CA VAL A 229 -8.06 -3.76 0.90
C VAL A 229 -7.12 -4.14 2.04
N VAL A 230 -6.32 -3.18 2.47
CA VAL A 230 -5.35 -3.31 3.56
C VAL A 230 -6.07 -3.39 4.91
N ASP A 231 -5.54 -4.18 5.83
CA ASP A 231 -6.10 -4.29 7.19
C ASP A 231 -5.17 -3.61 8.21
N SER A 232 -5.58 -2.41 8.64
CA SER A 232 -4.92 -1.66 9.72
C SER A 232 -5.44 -2.16 11.09
N ASP A 233 -4.62 -2.91 11.84
CA ASP A 233 -5.03 -3.56 13.10
C ASP A 233 -4.32 -2.94 14.32
N THR A 234 -5.00 -2.00 14.99
CA THR A 234 -4.45 -1.38 16.20
C THR A 234 -4.32 -2.36 17.37
N PHE A 235 -5.14 -3.41 17.42
CA PHE A 235 -5.19 -4.34 18.57
C PHE A 235 -5.25 -5.80 18.10
N PRO A 236 -4.14 -6.32 17.52
CA PRO A 236 -4.10 -7.68 17.00
C PRO A 236 -4.24 -8.74 18.11
N LEU A 237 -3.86 -8.38 19.34
CA LEU A 237 -3.99 -9.18 20.57
C LEU A 237 -5.38 -9.10 21.24
N ARG A 238 -6.29 -8.27 20.68
CA ARG A 238 -7.66 -8.04 21.16
C ARG A 238 -7.74 -7.56 22.61
N ASP A 239 -6.85 -6.64 22.96
CA ASP A 239 -6.66 -6.06 24.29
C ASP A 239 -7.12 -4.61 24.38
N SER A 240 -8.03 -4.18 23.48
CA SER A 240 -8.58 -2.82 23.41
C SER A 240 -9.45 -2.44 24.62
N THR A 241 -10.11 -3.41 25.26
CA THR A 241 -11.03 -3.20 26.38
C THR A 241 -10.57 -3.92 27.66
N PRO A 242 -10.71 -3.31 28.86
CA PRO A 242 -10.60 -4.03 30.14
C PRO A 242 -11.56 -5.24 30.17
N PRO A 243 -11.26 -6.33 30.91
CA PRO A 243 -10.58 -6.31 32.21
C PRO A 243 -9.19 -6.96 32.25
N ASN A 244 -8.50 -7.17 31.12
CA ASN A 244 -7.20 -7.84 31.16
C ASN A 244 -6.21 -7.09 32.09
N PRO A 245 -5.69 -7.75 33.15
CA PRO A 245 -4.68 -7.15 34.00
C PRO A 245 -3.47 -6.81 33.14
N PHE A 246 -3.03 -5.55 33.23
CA PHE A 246 -1.91 -5.03 32.46
C PHE A 246 -0.81 -4.60 33.44
N PRO A 247 0.47 -4.96 33.19
CA PRO A 247 0.95 -5.74 32.05
C PRO A 247 0.63 -7.24 32.17
N PRO A 248 0.38 -7.95 31.05
CA PRO A 248 0.25 -9.40 31.08
C PRO A 248 1.59 -10.07 31.38
N ALA A 249 1.57 -11.20 32.08
CA ALA A 249 2.78 -11.95 32.44
C ALA A 249 3.23 -12.95 31.36
N SER A 250 2.35 -13.30 30.42
CA SER A 250 2.61 -14.24 29.33
C SER A 250 1.52 -14.13 28.26
N CYS A 251 1.71 -14.84 27.14
CA CYS A 251 0.74 -14.91 26.04
C CYS A 251 -0.63 -15.47 26.43
N ALA A 252 -0.74 -16.20 27.56
CA ALA A 252 -2.02 -16.66 28.09
C ALA A 252 -2.89 -15.51 28.65
N GLY A 253 -2.32 -14.32 28.85
CA GLY A 253 -3.05 -13.12 29.26
C GLY A 253 -3.80 -12.41 28.12
N TYR A 254 -3.57 -12.80 26.86
CA TYR A 254 -4.25 -12.26 25.70
C TYR A 254 -5.46 -13.12 25.29
N SER A 255 -6.35 -12.54 24.48
CA SER A 255 -7.55 -13.26 24.01
C SER A 255 -7.16 -14.48 23.16
N ALA A 256 -7.86 -15.59 23.32
CA ALA A 256 -7.78 -16.72 22.39
C ALA A 256 -8.29 -16.37 20.98
N SER A 257 -9.06 -15.27 20.83
CA SER A 257 -9.50 -14.74 19.55
C SER A 257 -8.54 -13.72 18.92
N ARG A 258 -7.30 -13.63 19.43
CA ARG A 258 -6.24 -12.82 18.82
C ARG A 258 -6.00 -13.24 17.37
N ARG A 259 -5.46 -12.31 16.58
CA ARG A 259 -5.23 -12.50 15.14
C ARG A 259 -4.50 -13.81 14.85
N THR A 260 -4.86 -14.48 13.75
CA THR A 260 -4.24 -15.73 13.32
C THR A 260 -3.51 -15.58 11.99
N ALA A 261 -2.51 -16.42 11.74
CA ALA A 261 -1.82 -16.52 10.45
C ALA A 261 -2.81 -16.70 9.29
N ALA A 262 -3.81 -17.58 9.46
CA ALA A 262 -4.85 -17.81 8.46
C ALA A 262 -5.68 -16.56 8.14
N SER A 263 -5.93 -15.71 9.13
CA SER A 263 -6.73 -14.50 8.95
C SER A 263 -5.96 -13.38 8.24
N ILE A 264 -4.63 -13.32 8.32
CA ILE A 264 -3.83 -12.29 7.65
C ILE A 264 -3.51 -12.66 6.19
N ALA A 265 -3.50 -13.95 5.85
CA ALA A 265 -3.32 -14.44 4.47
C ALA A 265 -4.43 -13.97 3.50
N ALA A 266 -5.53 -13.44 4.03
CA ALA A 266 -6.63 -12.88 3.25
C ALA A 266 -6.31 -11.48 2.68
N PHE A 267 -5.23 -10.83 3.10
CA PHE A 267 -4.88 -9.47 2.67
C PHE A 267 -3.55 -9.43 1.93
N ASP A 268 -3.39 -8.40 1.11
CA ASP A 268 -2.11 -8.11 0.47
C ASP A 268 -1.23 -7.23 1.38
N GLY A 269 -1.84 -6.47 2.31
CA GLY A 269 -1.17 -5.71 3.36
C GLY A 269 -1.89 -5.82 4.71
N TYR A 270 -1.16 -6.11 5.77
CA TYR A 270 -1.61 -6.20 7.16
C TYR A 270 -0.71 -5.34 8.05
N LEU A 271 -1.28 -4.34 8.70
CA LEU A 271 -0.53 -3.28 9.38
C LEU A 271 -0.84 -3.29 10.89
N PRO A 272 -0.23 -4.19 11.67
CA PRO A 272 -0.50 -4.30 13.10
C PRO A 272 0.36 -3.34 13.93
N HIS A 273 -0.22 -2.78 14.99
CA HIS A 273 0.58 -2.14 16.04
C HIS A 273 1.13 -3.19 17.00
N ILE A 274 2.45 -3.39 17.00
CA ILE A 274 3.16 -4.37 17.82
C ILE A 274 4.41 -3.72 18.41
N ALA A 275 4.68 -4.00 19.70
CA ALA A 275 5.85 -3.50 20.41
C ALA A 275 5.94 -1.97 20.45
N GLU A 276 4.77 -1.32 20.62
CA GLU A 276 4.65 0.12 20.77
C GLU A 276 4.94 0.52 22.24
N GLY A 277 6.24 0.61 22.55
CA GLY A 277 6.76 0.89 23.88
C GLY A 277 8.23 0.48 24.02
N ILE A 278 8.80 0.60 25.22
CA ILE A 278 10.23 0.34 25.50
C ILE A 278 10.46 -0.71 26.59
N ASP A 279 9.39 -1.31 27.12
CA ASP A 279 9.47 -2.26 28.24
C ASP A 279 9.18 -3.71 27.81
N GLN A 280 9.34 -4.63 28.76
CA GLN A 280 9.09 -6.05 28.51
C GLN A 280 7.63 -6.36 28.12
N ALA A 281 6.66 -5.51 28.49
CA ALA A 281 5.28 -5.74 28.08
C ALA A 281 5.10 -5.46 26.58
N ALA A 282 5.79 -4.44 26.04
CA ALA A 282 5.82 -4.14 24.61
C ALA A 282 6.51 -5.27 23.84
N GLN A 283 7.66 -5.76 24.32
CA GLN A 283 8.33 -6.92 23.71
C GLN A 283 7.45 -8.17 23.73
N LEU A 284 6.71 -8.41 24.83
CA LEU A 284 5.81 -9.56 24.95
C LEU A 284 4.69 -9.52 23.90
N GLU A 285 4.23 -8.34 23.46
CA GLU A 285 3.29 -8.26 22.33
C GLU A 285 3.84 -8.95 21.08
N TYR A 286 5.12 -8.73 20.78
CA TYR A 286 5.81 -9.35 19.65
C TYR A 286 6.05 -10.84 19.87
N THR A 287 6.53 -11.23 21.05
CA THR A 287 6.76 -12.65 21.39
C THR A 287 5.49 -13.47 21.17
N CYS A 288 4.33 -12.96 21.59
CA CYS A 288 3.05 -13.67 21.43
C CYS A 288 2.52 -13.75 19.99
N GLN A 289 3.21 -13.11 19.04
CA GLN A 289 2.85 -13.06 17.62
C GLN A 289 4.00 -13.54 16.71
N SER A 290 5.07 -14.09 17.30
CA SER A 290 6.26 -14.61 16.61
C SER A 290 6.80 -15.90 17.24
N ASP A 291 6.02 -16.51 18.15
CA ASP A 291 6.36 -17.77 18.81
C ASP A 291 5.97 -18.95 17.92
N GLU A 292 6.98 -19.59 17.35
CA GLU A 292 6.83 -20.79 16.51
C GLU A 292 6.25 -22.00 17.27
N ALA A 293 6.22 -21.98 18.60
CA ALA A 293 5.49 -22.98 19.38
C ALA A 293 3.96 -22.83 19.26
N ASP A 294 3.47 -21.67 18.80
CA ASP A 294 2.07 -21.36 18.52
C ASP A 294 1.90 -20.78 17.11
N PRO A 295 2.12 -21.59 16.05
CA PRO A 295 2.11 -21.13 14.65
C PRO A 295 0.76 -20.56 14.21
N THR A 296 -0.31 -20.85 14.95
CA THR A 296 -1.64 -20.27 14.72
C THR A 296 -1.59 -18.74 14.78
N HIS A 297 -0.72 -18.20 15.63
CA HIS A 297 -0.65 -16.77 15.96
C HIS A 297 0.66 -16.11 15.50
N VAL A 298 1.50 -16.80 14.71
CA VAL A 298 2.65 -16.18 14.06
C VAL A 298 2.16 -15.27 12.95
N LEU A 299 2.39 -13.96 13.10
CA LEU A 299 1.94 -12.95 12.15
C LEU A 299 3.06 -12.42 11.25
N LEU A 300 4.29 -12.89 11.43
CA LEU A 300 5.42 -12.53 10.57
C LEU A 300 5.27 -13.19 9.20
N ALA A 301 5.10 -12.37 8.17
CA ALA A 301 4.87 -12.79 6.80
C ALA A 301 5.05 -11.60 5.86
N LYS A 302 5.18 -11.88 4.56
CA LYS A 302 5.43 -10.86 3.53
C LYS A 302 4.36 -9.76 3.44
N GLN A 303 3.11 -10.08 3.75
CA GLN A 303 2.03 -9.07 3.80
C GLN A 303 2.05 -8.22 5.08
N THR A 304 2.91 -8.52 6.07
CA THR A 304 2.89 -7.86 7.38
C THR A 304 3.89 -6.71 7.43
N ALA A 305 3.43 -5.53 7.82
CA ALA A 305 4.27 -4.38 8.13
C ALA A 305 3.99 -3.88 9.55
N ILE A 306 4.89 -4.13 10.48
CA ILE A 306 4.71 -3.81 11.90
C ILE A 306 4.86 -2.31 12.13
N ILE A 307 3.84 -1.70 12.71
CA ILE A 307 3.83 -0.28 13.06
C ILE A 307 4.55 -0.07 14.40
N HIS A 308 5.38 0.97 14.45
CA HIS A 308 6.22 1.39 15.58
C HIS A 308 7.43 0.50 15.84
N GLY A 309 7.27 -0.76 16.21
CA GLY A 309 8.38 -1.71 16.39
C GLY A 309 9.50 -1.25 17.34
N ILE A 310 9.15 -0.56 18.43
CA ILE A 310 10.15 0.10 19.30
C ILE A 310 10.82 -0.91 20.25
N GLY A 311 9.99 -1.72 20.91
CA GLY A 311 10.40 -2.56 22.02
C GLY A 311 10.90 -3.95 21.61
N LEU A 312 11.88 -4.01 20.70
CA LEU A 312 12.44 -5.27 20.18
C LEU A 312 13.96 -5.38 20.40
N SER A 313 14.44 -6.62 20.54
CA SER A 313 15.87 -7.00 20.58
C SER A 313 16.43 -7.31 19.19
N ALA A 314 17.76 -7.42 19.04
CA ALA A 314 18.38 -7.87 17.78
C ALA A 314 17.85 -9.24 17.32
N ALA A 315 17.66 -10.18 18.24
CA ALA A 315 17.12 -11.51 17.94
C ALA A 315 15.65 -11.47 17.47
N ASP A 316 14.86 -10.51 17.95
CA ASP A 316 13.49 -10.30 17.49
C ASP A 316 13.49 -9.74 16.05
N VAL A 317 14.29 -8.71 15.80
CA VAL A 317 14.41 -8.04 14.50
C VAL A 317 14.96 -8.96 13.43
N ALA A 318 15.88 -9.88 13.78
CA ALA A 318 16.46 -10.85 12.84
C ALA A 318 15.43 -11.79 12.19
N LYS A 319 14.20 -11.88 12.72
CA LYS A 319 13.11 -12.67 12.13
C LYS A 319 12.35 -11.94 11.01
N TYR A 320 12.52 -10.62 10.87
CA TYR A 320 11.76 -9.81 9.90
C TYR A 320 12.18 -10.13 8.47
N HIS A 321 13.48 -10.04 8.18
CA HIS A 321 14.00 -10.21 6.83
C HIS A 321 13.68 -11.60 6.22
N PRO A 322 13.92 -12.74 6.91
CA PRO A 322 13.58 -14.06 6.36
C PRO A 322 12.08 -14.29 6.10
N THR A 323 11.22 -13.50 6.73
CA THR A 323 9.75 -13.58 6.55
C THR A 323 9.22 -12.46 5.66
N GLN A 324 10.10 -11.59 5.14
CA GLN A 324 9.76 -10.37 4.40
C GLN A 324 8.81 -9.44 5.17
N THR A 325 8.83 -9.49 6.50
CA THR A 325 8.05 -8.57 7.33
C THR A 325 8.73 -7.19 7.30
N ALA A 326 7.96 -6.13 7.08
CA ALA A 326 8.46 -4.75 7.05
C ALA A 326 8.24 -4.01 8.39
N LEU A 327 8.94 -2.89 8.57
CA LEU A 327 8.71 -1.92 9.64
C LEU A 327 8.03 -0.67 9.08
N ILE A 328 6.96 -0.20 9.74
CA ILE A 328 6.43 1.16 9.56
C ILE A 328 6.90 2.01 10.74
N TRP A 329 7.87 2.88 10.46
CA TRP A 329 8.51 3.77 11.42
C TRP A 329 7.74 5.09 11.50
N SER A 330 7.25 5.43 12.69
CA SER A 330 6.60 6.71 12.99
C SER A 330 7.45 7.54 13.96
N PRO A 331 8.62 8.05 13.54
CA PRO A 331 9.60 8.66 14.43
C PRO A 331 9.04 9.77 15.31
N ARG A 332 8.23 10.67 14.76
CA ARG A 332 7.73 11.82 15.54
C ARG A 332 6.82 11.37 16.68
N SER A 333 5.87 10.48 16.38
CA SER A 333 4.96 9.94 17.39
C SER A 333 5.70 9.12 18.44
N ASN A 334 6.66 8.30 18.00
CA ASN A 334 7.48 7.50 18.89
C ASN A 334 8.24 8.39 19.88
N VAL A 335 8.95 9.41 19.38
CA VAL A 335 9.73 10.34 20.20
C VAL A 335 8.83 11.14 21.15
N ASP A 336 7.67 11.61 20.68
CA ASP A 336 6.74 12.37 21.51
C ASP A 336 6.20 11.55 22.69
N LEU A 337 5.81 10.31 22.44
CA LEU A 337 5.19 9.43 23.43
C LEU A 337 6.22 8.73 24.31
N TYR A 338 7.30 8.22 23.75
CA TYR A 338 8.22 7.31 24.44
C TYR A 338 9.59 7.93 24.70
N GLY A 339 9.90 9.09 24.09
CA GLY A 339 11.24 9.69 24.11
C GLY A 339 12.25 8.93 23.24
N ASN A 340 11.87 7.70 22.85
CA ASN A 340 12.60 6.73 22.06
C ASN A 340 11.90 6.52 20.72
N THR A 341 12.59 5.85 19.81
CA THR A 341 11.97 5.35 18.58
C THR A 341 12.54 3.98 18.23
N ALA A 342 12.02 3.33 17.19
CA ALA A 342 12.57 2.08 16.71
C ALA A 342 14.08 2.23 16.45
N PRO A 343 14.92 1.26 16.86
CA PRO A 343 16.35 1.28 16.56
C PRO A 343 16.58 1.02 15.06
N VAL A 344 16.19 1.95 14.20
CA VAL A 344 16.10 1.74 12.74
C VAL A 344 17.43 1.38 12.07
N VAL A 345 18.56 1.74 12.68
CA VAL A 345 19.89 1.32 12.21
C VAL A 345 20.08 -0.19 12.40
N LEU A 346 19.65 -0.76 13.54
CA LEU A 346 19.62 -2.22 13.76
C LEU A 346 18.72 -2.91 12.72
N TYR A 347 17.52 -2.36 12.45
CA TYR A 347 16.62 -2.89 11.43
C TYR A 347 17.26 -2.92 10.05
N ASP A 348 17.91 -1.84 9.63
CA ASP A 348 18.59 -1.76 8.33
C ASP A 348 19.84 -2.66 8.25
N ASN A 349 20.59 -2.80 9.35
CA ASN A 349 21.71 -3.74 9.44
C ASN A 349 21.23 -5.19 9.34
N LEU A 350 20.03 -5.49 9.83
CA LEU A 350 19.38 -6.80 9.69
C LEU A 350 18.50 -6.92 8.45
N GLY A 351 18.63 -6.02 7.47
CA GLY A 351 18.02 -6.14 6.14
C GLY A 351 16.51 -5.95 6.14
N VAL A 352 15.95 -5.32 7.16
CA VAL A 352 14.51 -5.09 7.24
C VAL A 352 14.12 -3.89 6.41
N GLN A 353 13.12 -4.06 5.55
CA GLN A 353 12.53 -2.95 4.81
C GLN A 353 11.80 -1.99 5.75
N ILE A 354 12.10 -0.69 5.63
CA ILE A 354 11.53 0.36 6.48
C ILE A 354 10.69 1.31 5.62
N ALA A 355 9.45 1.57 6.05
CA ALA A 355 8.58 2.61 5.54
C ALA A 355 8.33 3.68 6.61
N LEU A 356 7.93 4.90 6.22
CA LEU A 356 7.63 5.99 7.15
C LEU A 356 6.12 6.25 7.24
N GLY A 357 5.56 6.31 8.45
CA GLY A 357 4.15 6.64 8.69
C GLY A 357 3.97 7.77 9.71
N THR A 358 2.91 8.57 9.58
CA THR A 358 2.68 9.74 10.44
C THR A 358 1.97 9.45 11.75
N ASP A 359 1.32 8.30 11.87
CA ASP A 359 0.52 7.89 13.03
C ASP A 359 -0.69 8.80 13.26
N TRP A 360 -0.65 9.82 14.13
CA TRP A 360 -1.86 10.60 14.40
C TRP A 360 -1.54 12.00 14.86
N LEU A 361 -2.40 12.96 14.51
CA LEU A 361 -2.17 14.39 14.74
C LEU A 361 -1.76 14.77 16.18
N PRO A 362 -2.23 14.12 17.27
CA PRO A 362 -1.85 14.47 18.63
C PRO A 362 -0.38 14.31 19.01
N SER A 363 0.36 13.37 18.40
CA SER A 363 1.78 13.10 18.68
C SER A 363 2.65 12.89 17.43
N GLY A 364 2.04 12.67 16.28
CA GLY A 364 2.69 12.48 14.98
C GLY A 364 2.75 13.73 14.12
N SER A 365 3.17 13.57 12.86
CA SER A 365 3.21 14.68 11.90
C SER A 365 1.86 14.95 11.25
N MET A 366 1.59 16.21 10.93
CA MET A 366 0.37 16.59 10.21
C MET A 366 0.38 16.21 8.71
N ASN A 367 1.52 15.80 8.16
CA ASN A 367 1.71 15.37 6.77
C ASN A 367 3.09 14.68 6.54
N MET A 368 3.30 14.11 5.35
CA MET A 368 4.51 13.36 5.00
C MET A 368 5.78 14.20 4.96
N ALA A 369 5.72 15.45 4.47
CA ALA A 369 6.90 16.33 4.42
C ALA A 369 7.50 16.57 5.82
N ARG A 370 6.65 16.67 6.85
CA ARG A 370 7.10 16.87 8.24
C ARG A 370 7.61 15.60 8.91
N GLU A 371 7.10 14.44 8.53
CA GLU A 371 7.62 13.14 9.01
C GLU A 371 8.96 12.81 8.34
N LEU A 372 9.07 13.06 7.02
CA LEU A 372 10.31 12.85 6.28
C LEU A 372 11.43 13.76 6.80
N ARG A 373 11.13 15.03 7.11
CA ARG A 373 12.08 15.92 7.79
C ARG A 373 12.45 15.44 9.18
N CYS A 374 11.50 14.86 9.93
CA CYS A 374 11.78 14.26 11.23
C CYS A 374 12.80 13.13 11.12
N ALA A 375 12.59 12.23 10.16
CA ALA A 375 13.48 11.11 9.88
C ALA A 375 14.87 11.58 9.41
N ASP A 376 14.95 12.57 8.52
CA ASP A 376 16.22 13.15 8.05
C ASP A 376 16.97 13.88 9.19
N ASP A 377 16.27 14.61 10.05
CA ASP A 377 16.86 15.25 11.23
C ASP A 377 17.40 14.21 12.22
N LEU A 378 16.66 13.13 12.46
CA LEU A 378 17.12 12.02 13.29
C LEU A 378 18.37 11.37 12.68
N ASN A 379 18.33 11.07 11.39
CA ASN A 379 19.45 10.47 10.66
C ASN A 379 20.74 11.30 10.76
N LYS A 380 20.65 12.62 10.56
CA LYS A 380 21.80 13.53 10.60
C LYS A 380 22.39 13.70 11.99
N LYS A 381 21.55 13.75 13.03
CA LYS A 381 21.96 14.13 14.40
C LYS A 381 22.21 12.93 15.31
N TYR A 382 21.51 11.82 15.10
CA TYR A 382 21.44 10.70 16.03
C TYR A 382 21.91 9.38 15.41
N TYR A 383 22.00 9.26 14.08
CA TYR A 383 22.35 7.98 13.42
C TYR A 383 23.56 8.09 12.50
N ASN A 384 24.45 9.05 12.75
CA ASN A 384 25.67 9.25 11.96
C ASN A 384 25.47 9.27 10.43
N ASN A 385 24.35 9.83 9.94
CA ASN A 385 23.97 9.82 8.53
C ASN A 385 23.89 8.42 7.90
N HIS A 386 23.47 7.41 8.68
CA HIS A 386 23.33 6.02 8.24
C HIS A 386 22.52 5.87 6.96
N PHE A 387 21.36 6.53 6.88
CA PHE A 387 20.49 6.47 5.71
C PHE A 387 20.90 7.48 4.63
N SER A 388 20.99 7.01 3.39
CA SER A 388 21.13 7.90 2.23
C SER A 388 19.84 8.68 1.97
N GLU A 389 19.93 9.77 1.21
CA GLU A 389 18.75 10.53 0.77
C GLU A 389 17.79 9.68 -0.06
N ARG A 390 18.34 8.77 -0.88
CA ARG A 390 17.55 7.79 -1.63
C ARG A 390 16.80 6.86 -0.67
N ALA A 391 17.46 6.32 0.35
CA ALA A 391 16.82 5.43 1.32
C ALA A 391 15.65 6.13 2.04
N LEU A 392 15.85 7.38 2.50
CA LEU A 392 14.77 8.18 3.11
C LEU A 392 13.60 8.43 2.14
N TRP A 393 13.88 8.71 0.87
CA TRP A 393 12.85 8.83 -0.17
C TRP A 393 12.14 7.50 -0.46
N SER A 394 12.87 6.38 -0.46
CA SER A 394 12.31 5.03 -0.63
C SER A 394 11.32 4.69 0.50
N MET A 395 11.58 5.13 1.74
CA MET A 395 10.68 4.93 2.89
C MET A 395 9.28 5.53 2.69
N VAL A 396 9.13 6.54 1.83
CA VAL A 396 7.84 7.22 1.54
C VAL A 396 7.32 6.94 0.13
N THR A 397 7.97 6.04 -0.61
CA THR A 397 7.59 5.65 -1.98
C THR A 397 7.55 4.13 -2.09
N ILE A 398 8.61 3.49 -2.61
CA ILE A 398 8.63 2.05 -2.87
C ILE A 398 8.45 1.23 -1.60
N ASN A 399 9.18 1.50 -0.51
CA ASN A 399 9.05 0.71 0.72
C ASN A 399 7.66 0.86 1.35
N ALA A 400 7.07 2.05 1.25
CA ALA A 400 5.70 2.25 1.68
C ALA A 400 4.70 1.49 0.80
N ALA A 401 4.95 1.32 -0.49
CA ALA A 401 4.14 0.48 -1.38
C ALA A 401 4.23 -1.00 -1.02
N PHE A 402 5.42 -1.52 -0.69
CA PHE A 402 5.57 -2.88 -0.16
C PHE A 402 4.83 -3.06 1.16
N ALA A 403 4.99 -2.13 2.10
CA ALA A 403 4.36 -2.21 3.41
C ALA A 403 2.83 -2.33 3.33
N ILE A 404 2.19 -1.67 2.36
CA ILE A 404 0.74 -1.74 2.14
C ILE A 404 0.31 -2.82 1.13
N GLY A 405 1.23 -3.65 0.62
CA GLY A 405 0.90 -4.68 -0.38
C GLY A 405 0.62 -4.17 -1.80
N ALA A 406 1.01 -2.93 -2.11
CA ALA A 406 0.77 -2.27 -3.41
C ALA A 406 2.03 -2.15 -4.28
N LYS A 407 3.07 -2.95 -4.01
CA LYS A 407 4.35 -2.90 -4.72
C LYS A 407 4.24 -3.02 -6.25
N ASP A 408 3.26 -3.76 -6.75
CA ASP A 408 3.07 -4.01 -8.20
C ASP A 408 2.31 -2.88 -8.92
N ALA A 409 2.06 -1.78 -8.22
CA ALA A 409 1.06 -0.79 -8.59
C ALA A 409 1.41 0.66 -8.31
N LEU A 410 2.10 0.89 -7.19
CA LEU A 410 2.31 2.21 -6.59
C LEU A 410 3.78 2.36 -6.17
N GLY A 411 4.18 3.59 -5.83
CA GLY A 411 5.50 3.88 -5.25
C GLY A 411 6.66 3.91 -6.24
N ILE A 412 6.45 3.56 -7.52
CA ILE A 412 7.47 3.58 -8.57
C ILE A 412 6.93 4.23 -9.85
N LEU A 413 7.76 5.03 -10.54
CA LEU A 413 7.51 5.45 -11.91
C LEU A 413 7.90 4.30 -12.86
N ARG A 414 6.98 3.38 -13.15
CA ARG A 414 7.19 2.21 -14.02
C ARG A 414 5.96 1.97 -14.90
N PRO A 415 6.11 1.50 -16.16
CA PRO A 415 4.97 1.07 -16.97
C PRO A 415 4.05 0.07 -16.22
N GLY A 416 2.75 0.21 -16.39
CA GLY A 416 1.74 -0.61 -15.72
C GLY A 416 1.32 -0.11 -14.33
N TYR A 417 2.07 0.82 -13.72
CA TYR A 417 1.75 1.38 -12.41
C TYR A 417 0.75 2.54 -12.54
N ALA A 418 0.08 2.90 -11.44
CA ALA A 418 -0.80 4.06 -11.44
C ALA A 418 0.00 5.36 -11.67
N GLY A 419 -0.61 6.32 -12.37
CA GLY A 419 -0.09 7.66 -12.64
C GLY A 419 -0.11 8.55 -11.40
N ASP A 420 0.38 8.03 -10.29
CA ASP A 420 0.52 8.68 -9.00
C ASP A 420 1.87 9.40 -8.95
N VAL A 421 1.83 10.72 -9.05
CA VAL A 421 3.02 11.54 -9.27
C VAL A 421 2.96 12.79 -8.42
N ALA A 422 4.10 13.15 -7.81
CA ALA A 422 4.29 14.43 -7.17
C ALA A 422 5.51 15.15 -7.78
N ILE A 423 5.33 16.42 -8.13
CA ILE A 423 6.38 17.28 -8.69
C ILE A 423 6.79 18.31 -7.65
N PHE A 424 8.09 18.41 -7.37
CA PHE A 424 8.65 19.30 -6.37
C PHE A 424 9.62 20.28 -7.00
N SER A 425 9.54 21.55 -6.61
CA SER A 425 10.56 22.56 -6.95
C SER A 425 11.90 22.17 -6.33
N THR A 426 12.99 22.30 -7.08
CA THR A 426 14.32 22.00 -6.54
C THR A 426 14.76 23.07 -5.54
N ASN A 427 14.49 24.35 -5.81
CA ASN A 427 15.03 25.48 -5.04
C ASN A 427 16.54 25.35 -4.75
N GLY A 428 17.30 24.80 -5.71
CA GLY A 428 18.73 24.52 -5.57
C GLY A 428 19.09 23.15 -4.98
N ALA A 429 18.15 22.42 -4.39
CA ALA A 429 18.35 21.04 -3.96
C ALA A 429 18.36 20.07 -5.15
N LYS A 430 19.16 19.00 -5.04
CA LYS A 430 19.32 18.01 -6.11
C LYS A 430 18.53 16.75 -5.81
N ASP A 431 17.90 16.19 -6.85
CA ASP A 431 17.29 14.85 -6.83
C ASP A 431 16.41 14.61 -5.58
N TYR A 432 16.76 13.63 -4.75
CA TYR A 432 16.00 13.22 -3.56
C TYR A 432 15.91 14.32 -2.49
N ARG A 433 16.96 15.14 -2.34
CA ARG A 433 17.00 16.26 -1.38
C ARG A 433 15.89 17.28 -1.65
N ALA A 434 15.50 17.46 -2.92
CA ALA A 434 14.37 18.35 -3.26
C ALA A 434 13.04 17.87 -2.67
N VAL A 435 12.84 16.55 -2.53
CA VAL A 435 11.66 15.97 -1.89
C VAL A 435 11.76 16.06 -0.37
N ILE A 436 12.91 15.69 0.21
CA ILE A 436 13.14 15.68 1.66
C ILE A 436 13.01 17.09 2.27
N ASP A 437 13.55 18.10 1.58
CA ASP A 437 13.53 19.46 2.08
C ASP A 437 12.22 20.19 1.73
N ALA A 438 11.34 19.65 0.89
CA ALA A 438 10.16 20.35 0.38
C ALA A 438 9.24 20.85 1.50
N GLY A 439 8.80 22.10 1.39
CA GLY A 439 7.58 22.58 2.04
C GLY A 439 6.34 22.36 1.17
N VAL A 440 5.15 22.67 1.71
CA VAL A 440 3.89 22.61 0.93
C VAL A 440 3.86 23.63 -0.22
N GLU A 441 4.63 24.70 -0.09
CA GLU A 441 4.85 25.72 -1.11
C GLU A 441 5.73 25.22 -2.27
N ASP A 442 6.56 24.19 -2.04
CA ASP A 442 7.50 23.62 -3.00
C ASP A 442 6.86 22.53 -3.87
N VAL A 443 5.72 21.98 -3.44
CA VAL A 443 4.93 21.01 -4.22
C VAL A 443 4.22 21.72 -5.38
N MET A 444 4.64 21.42 -6.61
CA MET A 444 4.20 22.10 -7.83
C MET A 444 3.00 21.43 -8.50
N LEU A 445 2.87 20.10 -8.38
CA LEU A 445 1.77 19.33 -8.93
C LEU A 445 1.64 17.99 -8.19
N VAL A 446 0.42 17.56 -7.90
CA VAL A 446 0.10 16.24 -7.37
C VAL A 446 -0.97 15.61 -8.25
N LEU A 447 -0.67 14.41 -8.73
CA LEU A 447 -1.53 13.58 -9.57
C LEU A 447 -1.86 12.28 -8.85
N ARG A 448 -3.12 11.90 -8.78
CA ARG A 448 -3.59 10.58 -8.35
C ARG A 448 -4.23 9.88 -9.54
N GLY A 449 -3.63 8.80 -10.03
CA GLY A 449 -4.05 8.12 -11.27
C GLY A 449 -4.16 9.08 -12.46
N GLY A 450 -3.19 9.99 -12.61
CA GLY A 450 -3.20 11.02 -13.66
C GLY A 450 -4.20 12.17 -13.47
N ARG A 451 -5.04 12.15 -12.42
CA ARG A 451 -5.98 13.24 -12.11
C ARG A 451 -5.31 14.28 -11.21
N VAL A 452 -5.48 15.56 -11.55
CA VAL A 452 -4.93 16.68 -10.78
C VAL A 452 -5.64 16.81 -9.43
N MET A 453 -4.85 16.85 -8.34
CA MET A 453 -5.35 17.02 -6.98
C MET A 453 -4.98 18.39 -6.39
N TYR A 454 -3.74 18.83 -6.62
CA TYR A 454 -3.18 20.08 -6.08
C TYR A 454 -2.01 20.55 -6.95
N GLY A 455 -1.75 21.85 -7.01
CA GLY A 455 -0.57 22.37 -7.71
C GLY A 455 -0.52 23.88 -7.84
N ASP A 456 0.50 24.37 -8.56
CA ASP A 456 0.71 25.78 -8.83
C ASP A 456 -0.41 26.36 -9.69
N GLU A 457 -0.93 27.52 -9.29
CA GLU A 457 -1.99 28.22 -10.03
C GLU A 457 -1.57 28.53 -11.48
N SER A 458 -0.31 28.93 -11.68
CA SER A 458 0.24 29.24 -13.00
C SER A 458 0.28 28.05 -13.96
N LEU A 459 0.35 26.82 -13.45
CA LEU A 459 0.26 25.59 -14.24
C LEU A 459 -1.21 25.20 -14.42
N LEU A 460 -1.97 25.16 -13.32
CA LEU A 460 -3.35 24.67 -13.33
C LEU A 460 -4.35 25.61 -14.01
N ALA A 461 -4.00 26.88 -14.23
CA ALA A 461 -4.75 27.79 -15.08
C ALA A 461 -4.59 27.50 -16.59
N GLN A 462 -3.58 26.71 -16.98
CA GLN A 462 -3.35 26.33 -18.38
C GLN A 462 -4.31 25.22 -18.80
N LYS A 463 -4.64 25.18 -20.10
CA LYS A 463 -5.58 24.18 -20.66
C LYS A 463 -4.96 22.80 -20.75
N GLY A 464 -5.79 21.78 -20.89
CA GLY A 464 -5.36 20.39 -21.09
C GLY A 464 -5.15 19.56 -19.83
N LEU A 465 -5.15 20.19 -18.64
CA LEU A 465 -5.02 19.51 -17.34
C LEU A 465 -6.36 19.19 -16.65
N ARG A 466 -7.49 19.65 -17.22
CA ARG A 466 -8.85 19.46 -16.65
C ARG A 466 -8.94 19.91 -15.19
N ALA A 467 -8.41 21.11 -14.91
CA ALA A 467 -8.35 21.72 -13.59
C ALA A 467 -9.31 22.91 -13.43
N ASP A 468 -10.34 22.99 -14.27
CA ASP A 468 -11.30 24.11 -14.33
C ASP A 468 -12.18 24.22 -13.08
N GLN A 469 -12.30 23.14 -12.31
CA GLN A 469 -13.04 23.10 -11.05
C GLN A 469 -12.15 23.18 -9.81
N CYS A 470 -10.83 23.40 -9.98
CA CYS A 470 -9.91 23.55 -8.87
C CYS A 470 -10.00 24.95 -8.26
N GLU A 471 -9.97 24.99 -6.93
CA GLU A 471 -10.24 26.18 -6.12
C GLU A 471 -8.94 26.86 -5.69
N ASP A 472 -8.91 28.20 -5.73
CA ASP A 472 -7.71 28.98 -5.40
C ASP A 472 -7.32 28.84 -3.91
N LEU A 473 -6.01 28.72 -3.68
CA LEU A 473 -5.40 28.70 -2.36
C LEU A 473 -4.10 29.51 -2.37
N ASP A 474 -3.91 30.40 -1.40
CA ASP A 474 -2.62 31.04 -1.16
C ASP A 474 -1.83 30.22 -0.15
N VAL A 475 -0.66 29.72 -0.55
CA VAL A 475 0.22 28.91 0.30
C VAL A 475 1.55 29.64 0.40
N CYS A 476 1.77 30.35 1.51
CA CYS A 476 3.02 31.04 1.80
C CYS A 476 3.39 32.08 0.73
N GLY A 477 2.40 32.77 0.16
CA GLY A 477 2.59 33.73 -0.93
C GLY A 477 2.70 33.09 -2.32
N VAL A 478 2.75 31.76 -2.41
CA VAL A 478 2.66 31.03 -3.68
C VAL A 478 1.18 30.79 -4.01
N LYS A 479 0.76 31.21 -5.20
CA LYS A 479 -0.61 30.95 -5.69
C LYS A 479 -0.73 29.49 -6.11
N LYS A 480 -1.68 28.78 -5.50
CA LYS A 480 -1.97 27.36 -5.72
C LYS A 480 -3.43 27.16 -6.08
N LYS A 481 -3.76 25.98 -6.59
CA LYS A 481 -5.14 25.48 -6.63
C LYS A 481 -5.23 24.08 -5.99
N ALA A 482 -6.36 23.78 -5.37
CA ALA A 482 -6.71 22.45 -4.87
C ALA A 482 -8.03 21.99 -5.50
N CYS A 483 -8.10 20.74 -5.95
CA CYS A 483 -9.20 20.23 -6.76
C CYS A 483 -10.29 19.53 -5.91
N VAL A 484 -10.60 20.09 -4.73
CA VAL A 484 -11.52 19.48 -3.75
C VAL A 484 -12.92 19.33 -4.33
N LYS A 485 -13.49 20.41 -4.86
CA LYS A 485 -14.83 20.37 -5.47
C LYS A 485 -14.89 19.43 -6.67
N GLN A 486 -13.83 19.37 -7.48
CA GLN A 486 -13.75 18.48 -8.64
C GLN A 486 -13.84 17.01 -8.24
N ASP A 487 -13.17 16.66 -7.15
CA ASP A 487 -13.08 15.27 -6.69
C ASP A 487 -14.32 14.83 -5.89
N LEU A 488 -14.85 15.72 -5.04
CA LEU A 488 -15.92 15.37 -4.08
C LEU A 488 -17.32 15.86 -4.48
N ASN A 489 -17.44 16.68 -5.54
CA ASN A 489 -18.64 17.31 -6.10
C ASN A 489 -19.46 18.23 -5.17
N THR A 490 -19.53 17.92 -3.88
CA THR A 490 -20.47 18.49 -2.89
C THR A 490 -19.78 19.27 -1.78
N ILE A 491 -18.47 19.11 -1.64
CA ILE A 491 -17.64 19.74 -0.62
C ILE A 491 -16.66 20.71 -1.31
N THR A 492 -16.49 21.90 -0.73
CA THR A 492 -15.62 22.96 -1.22
C THR A 492 -14.36 23.08 -0.39
N LEU A 493 -13.27 23.57 -0.98
CA LEU A 493 -12.03 23.91 -0.28
C LEU A 493 -12.28 24.87 0.88
N ALA A 494 -13.17 25.86 0.72
CA ALA A 494 -13.48 26.83 1.77
C ALA A 494 -14.11 26.16 3.01
N GLN A 495 -14.96 25.15 2.82
CA GLN A 495 -15.53 24.36 3.91
C GLN A 495 -14.46 23.54 4.64
N LEU A 496 -13.57 22.88 3.90
CA LEU A 496 -12.47 22.11 4.49
C LEU A 496 -11.49 23.01 5.24
N LYS A 497 -11.14 24.17 4.68
CA LYS A 497 -10.28 25.14 5.36
C LYS A 497 -10.90 25.63 6.67
N THR A 498 -12.19 25.98 6.65
CA THR A 498 -12.91 26.43 7.85
C THR A 498 -12.94 25.33 8.92
N GLU A 499 -13.07 24.07 8.51
CA GLU A 499 -13.02 22.95 9.45
C GLU A 499 -11.61 22.73 10.02
N ALA A 500 -10.59 22.75 9.16
CA ALA A 500 -9.20 22.65 9.56
C ALA A 500 -8.83 23.72 10.59
N ASP A 501 -9.14 24.99 10.32
CA ASP A 501 -8.77 26.13 11.16
C ASP A 501 -9.36 26.05 12.59
N LYS A 502 -10.40 25.24 12.84
CA LYS A 502 -10.93 24.97 14.19
C LYS A 502 -10.06 24.01 14.99
N ILE A 503 -9.29 23.16 14.32
CA ILE A 503 -8.52 22.07 14.90
C ILE A 503 -7.03 22.39 14.79
N TYR A 504 -6.53 22.47 13.56
CA TYR A 504 -5.15 22.74 13.23
C TYR A 504 -5.06 23.28 11.79
N PRO A 505 -4.25 24.31 11.50
CA PRO A 505 -4.16 24.87 10.15
C PRO A 505 -3.89 23.80 9.07
N LEU A 506 -4.34 24.06 7.84
CA LEU A 506 -4.06 23.15 6.71
C LEU A 506 -2.56 23.01 6.44
N PHE A 507 -1.78 24.06 6.70
CA PHE A 507 -0.35 24.06 6.50
C PHE A 507 0.34 25.11 7.37
N PHE A 508 1.65 24.94 7.49
CA PHE A 508 2.61 25.92 7.97
C PHE A 508 3.71 26.01 6.92
N CYS A 509 4.22 27.21 6.66
CA CYS A 509 5.31 27.39 5.70
C CYS A 509 6.57 26.67 6.17
N LYS A 510 7.49 26.36 5.24
CA LYS A 510 8.70 25.59 5.48
C LYS A 510 9.57 26.15 6.61
N ASP A 511 9.62 27.47 6.73
CA ASP A 511 10.38 28.22 7.73
C ASP A 511 9.61 28.44 9.05
N GLN A 512 8.32 28.08 9.08
CA GLN A 512 7.48 28.21 10.25
C GLN A 512 7.50 26.94 11.08
N LYS A 513 7.87 27.09 12.36
CA LYS A 513 7.62 26.08 13.38
C LYS A 513 6.13 26.05 13.71
N PRO A 514 5.42 24.94 13.49
CA PRO A 514 4.02 24.83 13.84
C PRO A 514 3.82 24.95 15.35
N THR A 515 2.67 25.49 15.72
CA THR A 515 2.30 25.57 17.13
C THR A 515 2.05 24.17 17.67
N SER A 516 2.65 23.85 18.82
CA SER A 516 2.51 22.54 19.48
C SER A 516 2.87 21.34 18.59
N GLU A 517 3.75 21.51 17.60
CA GLU A 517 4.25 20.37 16.83
C GLU A 517 4.92 19.37 17.80
N PRO A 518 4.55 18.08 17.74
CA PRO A 518 5.23 17.05 18.51
C PRO A 518 6.72 17.02 18.17
N SER A 519 7.57 16.73 19.15
CA SER A 519 9.03 16.84 18.98
C SER A 519 9.60 15.69 18.16
N CYS A 520 10.63 15.98 17.37
CA CYS A 520 11.53 14.98 16.76
C CYS A 520 12.86 14.87 17.49
N THR A 521 12.97 15.49 18.66
CA THR A 521 14.17 15.51 19.48
C THR A 521 13.93 14.56 20.66
N PRO A 522 14.61 13.39 20.69
CA PRO A 522 14.57 12.47 21.81
C PRO A 522 14.81 13.19 23.13
N SER A 523 13.90 13.02 24.07
CA SER A 523 14.05 13.49 25.45
C SER A 523 13.27 12.62 26.40
N ARG A 524 13.89 12.27 27.52
CA ARG A 524 13.26 11.40 28.52
C ARG A 524 13.79 11.70 29.91
N GLY A 525 12.86 11.90 30.83
CA GLY A 525 13.13 11.99 32.26
C GLY A 525 12.68 10.74 33.01
N PRO A 526 12.93 10.67 34.32
CA PRO A 526 12.48 9.53 35.14
C PRO A 526 10.94 9.45 35.14
N THR A 527 10.41 8.23 35.03
CA THR A 527 8.96 7.97 35.11
C THR A 527 8.62 7.17 36.37
N ALA A 528 7.33 7.07 36.71
CA ALA A 528 6.87 6.33 37.88
C ALA A 528 7.13 4.81 37.78
N SER A 529 7.02 4.28 36.57
CA SER A 529 7.21 2.88 36.18
C SER A 529 8.68 2.55 35.84
N ALA A 530 9.49 3.55 35.46
CA ALA A 530 10.91 3.40 35.14
C ALA A 530 11.76 4.57 35.68
N PRO A 531 11.99 4.64 37.01
CA PRO A 531 12.68 5.78 37.64
C PRO A 531 14.18 5.87 37.31
N ASN A 532 14.78 4.78 36.83
CA ASN A 532 16.22 4.67 36.57
C ASN A 532 16.56 4.44 35.08
N ALA A 533 15.56 4.24 34.21
CA ALA A 533 15.81 3.98 32.80
C ALA A 533 15.87 5.29 32.00
N SER A 534 16.74 5.34 30.99
CA SER A 534 16.69 6.30 29.87
C SER A 534 16.53 7.78 30.28
N GLN A 535 17.58 8.41 30.82
CA GLN A 535 17.52 9.84 31.21
C GLN A 535 18.42 10.69 30.32
N TYR A 536 17.83 11.42 29.38
CA TYR A 536 18.54 12.28 28.42
C TYR A 536 17.76 13.55 28.09
N ALA A 537 18.50 14.63 27.83
CA ALA A 537 18.01 16.01 27.94
C ALA A 537 17.86 16.76 26.60
N GLY A 538 17.39 16.11 25.54
CA GLY A 538 16.94 16.81 24.34
C GLY A 538 17.99 17.00 23.25
N GLY A 539 18.93 16.06 23.11
CA GLY A 539 19.81 15.93 21.95
C GLY A 539 21.31 15.88 22.25
N PRO A 540 22.15 15.82 21.21
CA PRO A 540 23.60 15.72 21.30
C PRO A 540 24.27 16.78 22.18
N ALA A 541 25.29 16.36 22.92
CA ALA A 541 26.19 17.18 23.71
C ALA A 541 27.66 16.90 23.35
N ALA A 542 28.59 17.66 23.93
CA ALA A 542 30.01 17.54 23.62
C ALA A 542 30.64 16.23 24.12
N ASP A 543 30.05 15.61 25.14
CA ASP A 543 30.47 14.37 25.80
C ASP A 543 29.48 13.20 25.61
N ASP A 544 28.44 13.41 24.79
CA ASP A 544 27.37 12.46 24.43
C ASP A 544 26.90 12.84 23.01
N LYS A 545 27.62 12.36 21.99
CA LYS A 545 27.45 12.86 20.61
C LYS A 545 26.15 12.45 19.95
N ASP A 546 25.60 11.31 20.32
CA ASP A 546 24.34 10.84 19.78
C ASP A 546 23.14 11.27 20.64
N GLY A 547 23.37 11.79 21.86
CA GLY A 547 22.35 12.37 22.72
C GLY A 547 21.47 11.33 23.41
N ASP A 548 21.95 10.10 23.58
CA ASP A 548 21.21 9.00 24.19
C ASP A 548 21.27 8.98 25.73
N GLY A 549 22.05 9.88 26.33
CA GLY A 549 22.23 10.03 27.77
C GLY A 549 23.36 9.20 28.36
N VAL A 550 24.10 8.46 27.54
CA VAL A 550 25.29 7.71 27.92
C VAL A 550 26.54 8.44 27.42
N PRO A 551 27.48 8.82 28.29
CA PRO A 551 28.67 9.54 27.84
C PRO A 551 29.54 8.70 26.90
N ASP A 552 30.09 9.33 25.86
CA ASP A 552 30.99 8.76 24.82
C ASP A 552 32.08 7.81 25.37
N ALA A 553 32.54 8.05 26.60
CA ALA A 553 33.61 7.28 27.24
C ALA A 553 33.19 5.86 27.66
N VAL A 554 31.88 5.65 27.87
CA VAL A 554 31.30 4.37 28.34
C VAL A 554 30.17 3.86 27.44
N ASP A 555 29.83 4.62 26.41
CA ASP A 555 28.83 4.31 25.41
C ASP A 555 29.33 3.25 24.40
N ASN A 556 28.53 2.21 24.19
CA ASN A 556 28.79 1.14 23.23
C ASN A 556 28.36 1.47 21.78
N CYS A 557 27.68 2.60 21.54
CA CYS A 557 27.35 3.17 20.22
C CYS A 557 27.45 4.69 20.14
N LYS A 558 28.60 5.24 20.50
CA LYS A 558 29.00 6.67 20.51
C LYS A 558 28.48 7.64 19.44
N ASP A 559 28.07 7.16 18.27
CA ASP A 559 27.58 7.99 17.16
C ASP A 559 26.15 7.60 16.70
N VAL A 560 25.51 6.61 17.35
CA VAL A 560 24.22 6.05 16.98
C VAL A 560 23.34 5.83 18.22
N PHE A 561 22.33 6.69 18.35
CA PHE A 561 21.42 6.74 19.49
C PHE A 561 20.83 5.38 19.85
N ASN A 562 21.22 4.85 21.01
CA ASN A 562 20.82 3.55 21.52
C ASN A 562 20.62 3.55 23.05
N PRO A 563 19.75 4.42 23.56
CA PRO A 563 19.66 4.68 24.99
C PRO A 563 19.27 3.41 25.75
N ILE A 564 19.70 3.36 27.01
CA ILE A 564 19.32 2.33 27.98
C ILE A 564 17.79 2.15 27.99
N ARG A 565 17.23 0.93 27.82
CA ARG A 565 15.77 0.69 27.94
C ARG A 565 15.43 -0.26 29.10
N PRO A 566 14.22 -0.16 29.68
CA PRO A 566 13.74 -1.12 30.68
C PRO A 566 13.78 -2.57 30.21
N MET A 567 13.44 -2.81 28.93
CA MET A 567 13.45 -4.16 28.35
C MET A 567 14.81 -4.84 28.39
N ASP A 568 15.89 -4.06 28.28
CA ASP A 568 17.28 -4.53 28.20
C ASP A 568 17.97 -4.55 29.57
N GLY A 569 17.21 -4.78 30.65
CA GLY A 569 17.77 -4.84 32.01
C GLY A 569 18.33 -3.51 32.52
N ASN A 570 17.96 -2.38 31.89
CA ASN A 570 18.52 -1.05 32.13
C ASN A 570 20.02 -0.92 31.77
N THR A 571 20.46 -1.55 30.69
CA THR A 571 21.74 -1.28 30.02
C THR A 571 21.54 -0.92 28.55
N GLN A 572 22.58 -0.42 27.88
CA GLN A 572 22.58 -0.38 26.41
C GLN A 572 22.62 -1.83 25.88
N PRO A 573 21.84 -2.19 24.85
CA PRO A 573 21.87 -3.54 24.27
C PRO A 573 23.22 -3.86 23.63
N ASP A 574 23.66 -5.10 23.80
CA ASP A 574 24.84 -5.74 23.20
C ASP A 574 24.58 -7.26 23.26
N SER A 575 23.92 -7.77 22.22
CA SER A 575 23.29 -9.08 22.19
C SER A 575 24.30 -10.22 22.08
N ASP A 576 25.48 -9.97 21.49
CA ASP A 576 26.53 -10.98 21.32
C ASP A 576 27.75 -10.78 22.24
N GLY A 577 27.84 -9.64 22.92
CA GLY A 577 28.80 -9.37 23.98
C GLY A 577 30.18 -8.98 23.47
N ASP A 578 30.30 -8.44 22.26
CA ASP A 578 31.56 -8.01 21.68
C ASP A 578 31.99 -6.58 22.10
N GLY A 579 31.06 -5.84 22.72
CA GLY A 579 31.25 -4.47 23.20
C GLY A 579 30.82 -3.38 22.22
N ILE A 580 30.26 -3.72 21.07
CA ILE A 580 29.57 -2.85 20.12
C ILE A 580 28.06 -3.00 20.39
N GLY A 581 27.33 -1.89 20.52
CA GLY A 581 25.91 -1.98 20.81
C GLY A 581 25.08 -2.40 19.59
N ASP A 582 23.97 -3.11 19.83
CA ASP A 582 23.11 -3.67 18.76
C ASP A 582 22.72 -2.65 17.68
N ALA A 583 22.54 -1.38 18.06
CA ALA A 583 22.10 -0.32 17.15
C ALA A 583 23.17 0.09 16.14
N CYS A 584 24.45 0.03 16.50
CA CYS A 584 25.57 0.41 15.64
C CYS A 584 26.36 -0.79 15.13
N ASP A 585 26.08 -1.98 15.66
CA ASP A 585 26.65 -3.24 15.23
C ASP A 585 26.05 -3.69 13.89
N LYS A 586 26.93 -4.06 12.95
CA LYS A 586 26.55 -4.60 11.63
C LYS A 586 26.23 -6.09 11.69
N CYS A 587 26.72 -6.77 12.71
CA CYS A 587 26.54 -8.18 13.00
C CYS A 587 26.06 -8.38 14.45
N PRO A 588 24.90 -7.82 14.86
CA PRO A 588 24.42 -7.75 16.26
C PRO A 588 24.12 -9.11 16.93
N LEU A 589 24.43 -10.22 16.28
CA LEU A 589 24.24 -11.59 16.75
C LEU A 589 25.49 -12.47 16.50
N ASP A 590 26.61 -11.89 16.06
CA ASP A 590 27.87 -12.58 15.76
C ASP A 590 29.07 -11.77 16.25
N PRO A 591 29.64 -12.13 17.42
CA PRO A 591 30.71 -11.36 18.06
C PRO A 591 32.05 -11.44 17.31
N GLY A 592 32.10 -12.23 16.22
CA GLY A 592 33.23 -12.32 15.31
C GLY A 592 33.18 -11.31 14.16
N GLU A 593 32.08 -10.58 13.99
CA GLU A 593 31.87 -9.63 12.88
C GLU A 593 32.06 -10.30 11.51
N THR A 594 31.62 -11.56 11.40
CA THR A 594 31.76 -12.40 10.20
C THR A 594 30.46 -12.65 9.47
N CYS A 595 29.36 -12.08 9.95
CA CYS A 595 28.04 -12.26 9.37
C CYS A 595 27.97 -11.69 7.93
N THR A 596 27.10 -12.29 7.11
CA THR A 596 26.72 -11.68 5.83
C THR A 596 25.53 -10.77 6.10
N ARG A 597 25.71 -9.48 5.89
CA ARG A 597 24.66 -8.48 6.13
C ARG A 597 23.59 -8.60 5.04
N PRO A 598 22.33 -8.92 5.38
CA PRO A 598 21.23 -8.81 4.42
C PRO A 598 21.02 -7.34 4.04
N ASN A 599 20.43 -7.11 2.87
CA ASN A 599 20.26 -5.77 2.33
C ASN A 599 18.78 -5.37 2.38
N ALA A 600 18.44 -4.30 3.08
CA ALA A 600 17.05 -3.83 3.20
C ALA A 600 16.43 -3.38 1.87
N GLU A 601 17.25 -3.14 0.85
CA GLU A 601 16.80 -2.85 -0.52
C GLU A 601 16.76 -4.10 -1.44
N ASP A 602 17.03 -5.30 -0.94
CA ASP A 602 17.01 -6.60 -1.65
C ASP A 602 16.41 -7.65 -0.68
N ILE A 603 15.08 -7.77 -0.68
CA ILE A 603 14.34 -8.50 0.37
C ILE A 603 14.24 -10.01 0.13
N ASP A 604 14.76 -10.51 -0.99
CA ASP A 604 14.80 -11.94 -1.30
C ASP A 604 16.24 -12.49 -1.47
N ASP A 605 17.25 -11.65 -1.22
CA ASP A 605 18.68 -11.97 -1.18
C ASP A 605 19.21 -12.55 -2.50
N ASP A 606 18.65 -12.10 -3.62
CA ASP A 606 19.02 -12.60 -4.94
C ASP A 606 20.17 -11.79 -5.60
N GLY A 607 20.52 -10.64 -5.02
CA GLY A 607 21.56 -9.72 -5.47
C GLY A 607 21.05 -8.58 -6.36
N VAL A 608 19.75 -8.46 -6.58
CA VAL A 608 19.08 -7.41 -7.35
C VAL A 608 18.22 -6.57 -6.42
N LEU A 609 18.39 -5.24 -6.47
CA LEU A 609 17.63 -4.36 -5.58
C LEU A 609 16.15 -4.33 -5.99
N ASN A 610 15.24 -4.37 -5.02
CA ASN A 610 13.77 -4.35 -5.17
C ASN A 610 13.25 -3.34 -6.20
N GLY A 611 13.90 -2.18 -6.30
CA GLY A 611 13.53 -1.10 -7.20
C GLY A 611 13.76 -1.38 -8.70
N VAL A 612 14.70 -2.28 -9.02
CA VAL A 612 15.04 -2.70 -10.38
C VAL A 612 14.75 -4.17 -10.63
N ASP A 613 14.48 -4.92 -9.57
CA ASP A 613 14.08 -6.30 -9.63
C ASP A 613 12.72 -6.47 -10.33
N ASN A 614 12.65 -7.45 -11.22
CA ASN A 614 11.43 -7.87 -11.89
C ASN A 614 10.64 -8.93 -11.11
N CYS A 615 11.19 -9.52 -10.04
CA CYS A 615 10.50 -10.33 -9.03
C CYS A 615 10.94 -10.02 -7.59
N PRO A 616 10.66 -8.82 -7.04
CA PRO A 616 11.22 -8.35 -5.76
C PRO A 616 10.92 -9.15 -4.48
N GLU A 617 10.09 -10.20 -4.56
CA GLU A 617 9.77 -11.08 -3.43
C GLU A 617 10.21 -12.53 -3.67
N ILE A 618 10.74 -12.86 -4.86
CA ILE A 618 11.03 -14.21 -5.30
C ILE A 618 12.38 -14.22 -6.02
N ALA A 619 13.39 -14.73 -5.30
CA ALA A 619 14.76 -14.73 -5.76
C ALA A 619 14.90 -15.29 -7.19
N ASN A 620 15.36 -14.43 -8.11
CA ASN A 620 15.60 -14.76 -9.50
C ASN A 620 16.83 -13.99 -10.04
N PRO A 621 18.06 -14.30 -9.59
CA PRO A 621 19.26 -13.49 -9.89
C PRO A 621 19.56 -13.30 -11.39
N GLY A 622 18.98 -14.17 -12.23
CA GLY A 622 19.09 -14.11 -13.69
C GLY A 622 18.16 -13.08 -14.36
N GLN A 623 17.18 -12.52 -13.64
CA GLN A 623 16.23 -11.50 -14.11
C GLN A 623 15.61 -11.86 -15.48
N ALA A 624 15.27 -13.14 -15.66
CA ALA A 624 14.63 -13.61 -16.89
C ALA A 624 13.24 -12.99 -16.99
N ASP A 625 12.93 -12.44 -18.15
CA ASP A 625 11.67 -11.78 -18.52
C ASP A 625 11.52 -11.98 -20.03
N ALA A 626 10.85 -13.07 -20.41
CA ALA A 626 10.82 -13.52 -21.80
C ALA A 626 9.97 -12.60 -22.69
N ASP A 627 8.95 -11.96 -22.15
CA ASP A 627 8.01 -11.11 -22.88
C ASP A 627 8.30 -9.60 -22.79
N LYS A 628 9.16 -9.20 -21.85
CA LYS A 628 9.69 -7.84 -21.63
C LYS A 628 8.68 -6.86 -21.09
N ASP A 629 7.81 -7.31 -20.21
CA ASP A 629 6.82 -6.46 -19.55
C ASP A 629 7.30 -5.88 -18.21
N GLY A 630 8.46 -6.34 -17.71
CA GLY A 630 9.04 -5.91 -16.45
C GLY A 630 8.65 -6.75 -15.23
N LYS A 631 7.95 -7.87 -15.41
CA LYS A 631 7.79 -8.96 -14.44
C LYS A 631 8.70 -10.12 -14.83
N GLY A 632 9.37 -10.73 -13.87
CA GLY A 632 10.24 -11.85 -14.16
C GLY A 632 9.47 -13.15 -14.34
N ASP A 633 10.01 -14.06 -15.15
CA ASP A 633 9.43 -15.39 -15.42
C ASP A 633 9.13 -16.18 -14.13
N ALA A 634 9.82 -15.88 -13.03
CA ALA A 634 9.67 -16.53 -11.73
C ALA A 634 8.39 -16.11 -10.98
N CYS A 635 7.90 -14.90 -11.22
CA CYS A 635 6.76 -14.30 -10.53
C CYS A 635 5.64 -13.86 -11.47
N ASP A 636 5.84 -13.97 -12.79
CA ASP A 636 4.81 -13.70 -13.79
C ASP A 636 3.90 -14.93 -14.00
N PRO A 637 2.58 -14.81 -13.81
CA PRO A 637 1.64 -15.88 -14.13
C PRO A 637 1.55 -16.21 -15.63
N CYS A 638 2.09 -15.38 -16.54
CA CYS A 638 2.11 -15.64 -17.98
C CYS A 638 3.42 -15.20 -18.68
N PRO A 639 4.57 -15.87 -18.41
CA PRO A 639 5.91 -15.43 -18.82
C PRO A 639 6.16 -15.14 -20.31
N ASP A 640 5.24 -15.58 -21.19
CA ASP A 640 5.33 -15.40 -22.63
C ASP A 640 4.34 -14.32 -23.18
N GLN A 641 3.61 -13.61 -22.32
CA GLN A 641 2.54 -12.67 -22.70
C GLN A 641 2.48 -11.39 -21.84
N PRO A 642 2.83 -10.21 -22.41
CA PRO A 642 3.03 -9.01 -21.60
C PRO A 642 1.81 -8.59 -20.78
N ASN A 643 2.01 -8.44 -19.46
CA ASN A 643 1.03 -8.05 -18.46
C ASN A 643 1.64 -7.06 -17.44
N PRO A 644 2.16 -5.90 -17.88
CA PRO A 644 3.01 -5.04 -17.05
C PRO A 644 2.26 -4.50 -15.81
N GLY A 645 2.98 -4.41 -14.69
CA GLY A 645 2.46 -3.90 -13.42
C GLY A 645 1.20 -4.64 -12.97
N GLN A 646 0.07 -3.96 -12.91
CA GLN A 646 -1.20 -4.55 -12.47
C GLN A 646 -2.01 -5.23 -13.56
N ALA A 647 -1.52 -5.28 -14.80
CA ALA A 647 -2.25 -5.98 -15.86
C ALA A 647 -2.34 -7.48 -15.54
N LEU A 648 -3.51 -8.06 -15.80
CA LEU A 648 -3.74 -9.50 -15.65
C LEU A 648 -3.37 -10.23 -16.95
N CYS A 649 -2.99 -11.48 -16.81
CA CYS A 649 -2.72 -12.37 -17.94
C CYS A 649 -3.97 -12.57 -18.79
N ALA A 650 -3.90 -12.18 -20.07
CA ALA A 650 -5.00 -12.34 -21.01
C ALA A 650 -5.00 -13.76 -21.61
N VAL A 651 -5.62 -14.71 -20.92
CA VAL A 651 -5.56 -16.14 -21.28
C VAL A 651 -6.92 -16.65 -21.74
N THR A 652 -6.94 -17.48 -22.78
CA THR A 652 -8.16 -18.17 -23.21
C THR A 652 -8.38 -19.41 -22.37
N PHE A 653 -9.54 -19.51 -21.73
CA PHE A 653 -9.93 -20.66 -20.92
C PHE A 653 -11.21 -21.30 -21.44
N THR A 654 -11.31 -22.61 -21.26
CA THR A 654 -12.61 -23.28 -21.24
C THR A 654 -13.32 -22.99 -19.91
N VAL A 655 -14.65 -23.09 -19.89
CA VAL A 655 -15.42 -22.90 -18.64
C VAL A 655 -14.99 -23.91 -17.57
N ALA A 656 -14.69 -25.14 -17.96
CA ALA A 656 -14.27 -26.18 -17.02
C ALA A 656 -12.94 -25.85 -16.34
N GLU A 657 -11.96 -25.29 -17.04
CA GLU A 657 -10.69 -24.87 -16.42
C GLU A 657 -10.90 -23.73 -15.41
N LEU A 658 -11.84 -22.81 -15.66
CA LEU A 658 -12.17 -21.77 -14.69
C LEU A 658 -12.97 -22.27 -13.48
N ARG A 659 -13.65 -23.41 -13.59
CA ARG A 659 -14.65 -23.86 -12.60
C ARG A 659 -14.30 -25.11 -11.83
N ASP A 660 -13.45 -25.97 -12.37
CA ASP A 660 -13.03 -27.20 -11.74
C ASP A 660 -11.69 -26.98 -11.03
N PRO A 661 -11.67 -26.87 -9.68
CA PRO A 661 -10.44 -26.62 -8.92
C PRO A 661 -9.47 -27.80 -8.97
N SER A 662 -9.88 -28.97 -9.51
CA SER A 662 -8.98 -30.10 -9.75
C SER A 662 -8.20 -29.98 -11.05
N THR A 663 -8.55 -29.02 -11.92
CA THR A 663 -7.80 -28.80 -13.17
C THR A 663 -6.43 -28.16 -12.87
N PRO A 664 -5.32 -28.68 -13.44
CA PRO A 664 -4.00 -28.12 -13.20
C PRO A 664 -3.83 -26.67 -13.68
N THR A 665 -4.67 -26.24 -14.63
CA THR A 665 -4.67 -24.89 -15.21
C THR A 665 -5.66 -23.95 -14.53
N HIS A 666 -6.33 -24.38 -13.46
CA HIS A 666 -7.26 -23.54 -12.72
C HIS A 666 -6.54 -22.30 -12.18
N PRO A 667 -6.94 -21.08 -12.60
CA PRO A 667 -6.29 -19.87 -12.14
C PRO A 667 -6.68 -19.56 -10.69
N THR A 668 -5.85 -18.78 -10.00
CA THR A 668 -6.25 -18.18 -8.72
C THR A 668 -7.24 -17.04 -9.00
N ALA A 669 -8.29 -16.91 -8.19
CA ALA A 669 -9.22 -15.78 -8.32
C ALA A 669 -8.46 -14.44 -8.27
N GLY A 670 -8.79 -13.54 -9.19
CA GLY A 670 -8.14 -12.24 -9.36
C GLY A 670 -6.84 -12.26 -10.16
N SER A 671 -6.31 -13.41 -10.60
CA SER A 671 -4.99 -13.47 -11.25
C SER A 671 -5.00 -13.39 -12.78
N VAL A 672 -6.16 -13.58 -13.42
CA VAL A 672 -6.26 -13.63 -14.90
C VAL A 672 -7.42 -12.82 -15.46
N ARG A 673 -7.21 -12.29 -16.67
CA ARG A 673 -8.29 -11.80 -17.53
C ARG A 673 -8.64 -12.90 -18.52
N ALA A 674 -9.67 -13.67 -18.18
CA ALA A 674 -10.09 -14.82 -18.94
C ALA A 674 -10.87 -14.42 -20.20
N ARG A 675 -10.50 -15.02 -21.33
CA ARG A 675 -11.28 -15.04 -22.56
C ARG A 675 -11.99 -16.37 -22.69
N VAL A 676 -13.31 -16.38 -22.70
CA VAL A 676 -14.13 -17.58 -22.84
C VAL A 676 -15.02 -17.43 -24.08
N THR A 677 -14.91 -18.40 -24.99
CA THR A 677 -15.70 -18.41 -26.23
C THR A 677 -16.88 -19.35 -26.14
N ASP A 678 -17.81 -19.22 -27.10
CA ASP A 678 -18.88 -20.18 -27.34
C ASP A 678 -19.89 -20.36 -26.20
N LEU A 679 -20.01 -19.34 -25.33
CA LEU A 679 -20.97 -19.28 -24.24
C LEU A 679 -22.38 -19.01 -24.76
N TYR A 680 -23.35 -19.83 -24.40
CA TYR A 680 -24.77 -19.56 -24.66
C TYR A 680 -25.43 -18.91 -23.46
N VAL A 681 -26.07 -17.76 -23.66
CA VAL A 681 -26.76 -17.02 -22.59
C VAL A 681 -28.01 -17.78 -22.14
N THR A 682 -28.06 -18.20 -20.87
CA THR A 682 -29.11 -19.06 -20.32
C THR A 682 -30.02 -18.37 -19.30
N GLY A 683 -29.56 -17.30 -18.65
CA GLY A 683 -30.35 -16.49 -17.71
C GLY A 683 -29.91 -15.02 -17.72
N LEU A 684 -30.85 -14.08 -17.54
CA LEU A 684 -30.55 -12.64 -17.53
C LEU A 684 -30.89 -12.03 -16.18
N ARG A 685 -29.92 -11.35 -15.55
CA ARG A 685 -30.14 -10.59 -14.32
C ARG A 685 -30.19 -9.11 -14.63
N THR A 686 -31.40 -8.58 -14.72
CA THR A 686 -31.66 -7.21 -15.24
C THR A 686 -31.87 -6.16 -14.15
N PHE A 687 -32.04 -6.59 -12.90
CA PHE A 687 -32.29 -5.76 -11.71
C PHE A 687 -31.37 -6.17 -10.55
N GLY A 688 -31.45 -5.44 -9.43
CA GLY A 688 -30.56 -5.62 -8.27
C GLY A 688 -29.12 -5.16 -8.50
N GLY A 689 -28.25 -5.35 -7.50
CA GLY A 689 -26.81 -5.09 -7.59
C GLY A 689 -26.05 -6.31 -8.13
N GLY A 690 -25.06 -6.10 -9.00
CA GLY A 690 -24.33 -7.18 -9.70
C GLY A 690 -25.04 -7.67 -10.95
N ARG A 691 -25.61 -6.77 -11.76
CA ARG A 691 -26.34 -7.11 -12.99
C ARG A 691 -25.43 -7.77 -14.04
N GLY A 692 -26.01 -8.66 -14.84
CA GLY A 692 -25.23 -9.56 -15.68
C GLY A 692 -26.07 -10.71 -16.23
N PHE A 693 -25.42 -11.79 -16.66
CA PHE A 693 -26.11 -12.95 -17.21
C PHE A 693 -25.40 -14.25 -16.88
N PHE A 694 -26.17 -15.33 -16.78
CA PHE A 694 -25.67 -16.69 -16.71
C PHE A 694 -25.46 -17.20 -18.12
N ALA A 695 -24.36 -17.92 -18.34
CA ALA A 695 -24.08 -18.55 -19.61
C ALA A 695 -23.39 -19.89 -19.43
N GLN A 696 -23.60 -20.80 -20.38
CA GLN A 696 -22.97 -22.12 -20.37
C GLN A 696 -22.59 -22.59 -21.77
N VAL A 697 -21.54 -23.43 -21.86
CA VAL A 697 -21.05 -23.99 -23.12
C VAL A 697 -21.69 -25.33 -23.49
N GLY A 698 -22.35 -25.99 -22.53
CA GLY A 698 -22.94 -27.31 -22.73
C GLY A 698 -23.65 -27.84 -21.49
N THR A 699 -23.83 -29.16 -21.43
CA THR A 699 -24.55 -29.86 -20.34
C THR A 699 -23.65 -30.77 -19.52
N GLY A 700 -22.33 -30.73 -19.73
CA GLY A 700 -21.37 -31.46 -18.89
C GLY A 700 -21.15 -30.76 -17.56
N PRO A 701 -20.46 -31.40 -16.61
CA PRO A 701 -20.03 -30.73 -15.38
C PRO A 701 -19.15 -29.51 -15.70
N PHE A 702 -19.15 -28.53 -14.80
CA PHE A 702 -18.39 -27.29 -14.82
C PHE A 702 -18.54 -26.49 -16.13
N SER A 703 -19.76 -26.46 -16.68
CA SER A 703 -20.01 -25.86 -18.00
C SER A 703 -20.71 -24.49 -17.97
N GLY A 704 -21.17 -24.01 -16.81
CA GLY A 704 -21.85 -22.72 -16.68
C GLY A 704 -21.12 -21.76 -15.75
N LEU A 705 -21.19 -20.45 -16.01
CA LEU A 705 -20.58 -19.39 -15.19
C LEU A 705 -21.48 -18.16 -15.13
N TYR A 706 -21.13 -17.20 -14.26
CA TYR A 706 -21.78 -15.89 -14.21
C TYR A 706 -20.93 -14.81 -14.88
N VAL A 707 -21.57 -13.93 -15.65
CA VAL A 707 -20.93 -12.79 -16.31
C VAL A 707 -21.53 -11.52 -15.74
N GLU A 708 -20.79 -10.82 -14.89
CA GLU A 708 -21.21 -9.53 -14.34
C GLU A 708 -20.82 -8.39 -15.28
N THR A 709 -21.80 -7.57 -15.63
CA THR A 709 -21.63 -6.41 -16.53
C THR A 709 -21.81 -5.08 -15.81
N GLY A 710 -22.30 -5.09 -14.56
CA GLY A 710 -22.60 -3.89 -13.76
C GLY A 710 -23.81 -3.07 -14.25
N ALA A 711 -24.24 -3.28 -15.49
CA ALA A 711 -25.39 -2.65 -16.14
C ALA A 711 -26.43 -3.70 -16.56
N THR A 712 -27.60 -3.25 -17.01
CA THR A 712 -28.57 -4.16 -17.62
C THR A 712 -27.94 -4.81 -18.86
N PRO A 713 -27.91 -6.16 -18.95
CA PRO A 713 -27.29 -6.85 -20.08
C PRO A 713 -27.94 -6.46 -21.42
N THR A 714 -27.11 -6.26 -22.44
CA THR A 714 -27.57 -5.98 -23.82
C THR A 714 -27.79 -7.26 -24.64
N VAL A 715 -27.34 -8.41 -24.13
CA VAL A 715 -27.50 -9.74 -24.72
C VAL A 715 -28.91 -10.30 -24.49
N LYS A 716 -29.30 -11.30 -25.30
CA LYS A 716 -30.58 -12.02 -25.18
C LYS A 716 -30.35 -13.49 -24.85
N LEU A 717 -31.34 -14.13 -24.25
CA LEU A 717 -31.33 -15.58 -24.07
C LEU A 717 -31.10 -16.30 -25.41
N GLY A 718 -30.24 -17.31 -25.39
CA GLY A 718 -29.83 -18.09 -26.56
C GLY A 718 -28.73 -17.46 -27.39
N ASN A 719 -28.36 -16.19 -27.17
CA ASN A 719 -27.21 -15.60 -27.86
C ASN A 719 -25.94 -16.40 -27.55
N LYS A 720 -25.09 -16.54 -28.57
CA LYS A 720 -23.75 -17.10 -28.42
C LYS A 720 -22.76 -15.96 -28.30
N VAL A 721 -21.99 -15.94 -27.22
CA VAL A 721 -21.10 -14.84 -26.88
C VAL A 721 -19.67 -15.31 -26.68
N THR A 722 -18.73 -14.40 -26.92
CA THR A 722 -17.39 -14.44 -26.34
C THR A 722 -17.33 -13.39 -25.25
N VAL A 723 -16.76 -13.76 -24.12
CA VAL A 723 -16.60 -12.87 -22.96
C VAL A 723 -15.13 -12.79 -22.62
N GLU A 724 -14.64 -11.57 -22.45
CA GLU A 724 -13.33 -11.28 -21.87
C GLU A 724 -13.56 -10.55 -20.54
N GLY A 725 -12.98 -11.04 -19.46
CA GLY A 725 -13.24 -10.48 -18.12
C GLY A 725 -12.28 -10.97 -17.07
N ASP A 726 -12.21 -10.25 -15.96
CA ASP A 726 -11.38 -10.60 -14.82
C ASP A 726 -12.05 -11.77 -14.08
N TYR A 727 -11.31 -12.88 -13.88
CA TYR A 727 -11.82 -14.07 -13.19
C TYR A 727 -11.85 -13.84 -11.68
N GLU A 728 -13.01 -14.04 -11.07
CA GLU A 728 -13.24 -13.85 -9.64
C GLU A 728 -14.14 -14.96 -9.07
N GLU A 729 -13.96 -15.29 -7.79
CA GLU A 729 -14.87 -16.16 -7.03
C GLU A 729 -15.73 -15.32 -6.09
N VAL A 730 -16.97 -15.05 -6.49
CA VAL A 730 -17.87 -14.14 -5.78
C VAL A 730 -18.89 -14.96 -5.02
N PHE A 731 -18.78 -14.98 -3.69
CA PHE A 731 -19.62 -15.81 -2.81
C PHE A 731 -19.58 -17.32 -3.17
N GLY A 732 -18.46 -17.77 -3.73
CA GLY A 732 -18.28 -19.14 -4.20
C GLY A 732 -18.79 -19.41 -5.62
N ILE A 733 -19.11 -18.37 -6.39
CA ILE A 733 -19.52 -18.49 -7.78
C ILE A 733 -18.46 -17.91 -8.71
N THR A 734 -18.01 -18.75 -9.63
CA THR A 734 -17.16 -18.36 -10.74
C THR A 734 -17.82 -17.25 -11.57
N THR A 735 -17.23 -16.06 -11.48
CA THR A 735 -17.76 -14.83 -12.05
C THR A 735 -16.70 -14.16 -12.91
N LEU A 736 -17.08 -13.74 -14.11
CA LEU A 736 -16.28 -12.80 -14.90
C LEU A 736 -16.76 -11.36 -14.61
N ARG A 737 -15.85 -10.49 -14.17
CA ARG A 737 -16.08 -9.06 -13.92
C ARG A 737 -15.34 -8.18 -14.93
N ASN A 738 -15.62 -6.87 -14.94
CA ASN A 738 -14.98 -5.90 -15.84
C ASN A 738 -15.01 -6.36 -17.31
N THR A 739 -16.20 -6.80 -17.74
CA THR A 739 -16.36 -7.68 -18.90
C THR A 739 -16.54 -6.90 -20.20
N GLU A 740 -15.89 -7.41 -21.25
CA GLU A 740 -16.20 -7.10 -22.64
C GLU A 740 -16.95 -8.28 -23.25
N VAL A 741 -18.14 -8.02 -23.78
CA VAL A 741 -19.02 -9.07 -24.31
C VAL A 741 -19.23 -8.86 -25.79
N THR A 742 -18.80 -9.84 -26.59
CA THR A 742 -19.01 -9.86 -28.04
C THR A 742 -20.06 -10.90 -28.38
N VAL A 743 -21.18 -10.46 -28.97
CA VAL A 743 -22.20 -11.37 -29.53
C VAL A 743 -21.67 -11.95 -30.84
N THR A 744 -21.33 -13.23 -30.83
CA THR A 744 -20.85 -13.97 -32.00
C THR A 744 -21.99 -14.60 -32.82
N ASP A 745 -23.14 -14.88 -32.18
CA ASP A 745 -24.37 -15.29 -32.83
C ASP A 745 -25.57 -14.69 -32.07
N ALA A 746 -26.44 -13.99 -32.81
CA ALA A 746 -27.64 -13.34 -32.28
C ALA A 746 -28.86 -14.27 -32.19
N GLY A 747 -28.71 -15.57 -32.47
CA GLY A 747 -29.74 -16.58 -32.28
C GLY A 747 -30.33 -16.58 -30.87
N THR A 748 -31.57 -17.04 -30.74
CA THR A 748 -32.31 -17.04 -29.46
C THR A 748 -32.73 -18.43 -29.01
N THR A 749 -32.14 -19.46 -29.62
CA THR A 749 -32.45 -20.87 -29.34
C THR A 749 -31.21 -21.51 -28.72
N LEU A 750 -31.38 -22.13 -27.55
CA LEU A 750 -30.31 -22.90 -26.92
C LEU A 750 -30.09 -24.22 -27.66
N PRO A 751 -28.84 -24.67 -27.84
CA PRO A 751 -28.54 -25.93 -28.51
C PRO A 751 -28.74 -27.17 -27.61
N PHE A 752 -29.16 -26.96 -26.36
CA PHE A 752 -29.39 -28.01 -25.36
C PHE A 752 -30.68 -27.74 -24.57
N ALA A 753 -31.23 -28.82 -24.00
CA ALA A 753 -32.32 -28.76 -23.05
C ALA A 753 -31.79 -28.50 -21.62
N PRO A 754 -32.64 -28.04 -20.67
CA PRO A 754 -32.28 -28.01 -19.25
C PRO A 754 -31.85 -29.39 -18.74
N LEU A 755 -30.90 -29.40 -17.81
CA LEU A 755 -30.46 -30.60 -17.12
C LEU A 755 -31.51 -31.04 -16.10
N VAL A 756 -32.01 -32.26 -16.21
CA VAL A 756 -33.03 -32.79 -15.29
C VAL A 756 -32.36 -33.43 -14.09
N PHE A 757 -32.70 -32.93 -12.90
CA PHE A 757 -32.22 -33.40 -11.61
C PHE A 757 -33.38 -33.73 -10.67
N THR A 758 -33.08 -34.48 -9.62
CA THR A 758 -33.96 -34.56 -8.44
C THR A 758 -33.61 -33.46 -7.44
N THR A 759 -34.50 -33.16 -6.49
CA THR A 759 -34.18 -32.21 -5.42
C THR A 759 -32.97 -32.69 -4.61
N ALA A 760 -32.82 -33.98 -4.32
CA ALA A 760 -31.67 -34.51 -3.59
C ALA A 760 -30.31 -34.29 -4.30
N ASP A 761 -30.28 -34.25 -5.63
CA ASP A 761 -29.05 -34.08 -6.41
C ASP A 761 -28.43 -32.68 -6.21
N ILE A 762 -29.26 -31.67 -5.92
CA ILE A 762 -28.87 -30.25 -5.84
C ILE A 762 -28.89 -29.76 -4.38
N THR A 763 -29.67 -30.36 -3.49
CA THR A 763 -29.87 -29.84 -2.12
C THR A 763 -28.73 -30.09 -1.15
N ASN A 764 -28.66 -29.28 -0.09
CA ASN A 764 -27.76 -29.51 1.03
C ASN A 764 -28.28 -30.62 1.94
N VAL A 765 -27.40 -31.57 2.31
CA VAL A 765 -27.63 -32.54 3.39
C VAL A 765 -26.55 -32.37 4.45
N GLY A 766 -26.81 -31.51 5.45
CA GLY A 766 -25.79 -31.11 6.42
C GLY A 766 -24.71 -30.22 5.78
N THR A 767 -23.43 -30.54 5.98
CA THR A 767 -22.30 -29.88 5.29
C THR A 767 -21.95 -30.51 3.94
N VAL A 768 -22.67 -31.58 3.55
CA VAL A 768 -22.46 -32.27 2.29
C VAL A 768 -23.44 -31.72 1.26
N HIS A 769 -22.91 -31.17 0.18
CA HIS A 769 -23.71 -30.77 -0.97
C HIS A 769 -24.16 -32.02 -1.74
N GLY A 770 -25.34 -31.99 -2.34
CA GLY A 770 -25.76 -33.01 -3.29
C GLY A 770 -24.66 -33.24 -4.34
N ALA A 771 -24.48 -34.49 -4.77
CA ALA A 771 -23.34 -34.88 -5.61
C ALA A 771 -23.27 -34.13 -6.96
N SER A 772 -24.36 -33.48 -7.37
CA SER A 772 -24.48 -32.71 -8.61
C SER A 772 -24.56 -31.19 -8.38
N ALA A 773 -24.50 -30.69 -7.13
CA ALA A 773 -24.74 -29.28 -6.86
C ALA A 773 -23.63 -28.37 -7.40
N GLU A 774 -22.37 -28.67 -7.04
CA GLU A 774 -21.21 -27.84 -7.41
C GLU A 774 -20.89 -27.91 -8.91
N PRO A 775 -20.78 -29.12 -9.53
CA PRO A 775 -20.42 -29.20 -10.94
C PRO A 775 -21.46 -28.57 -11.88
N TYR A 776 -22.71 -28.41 -11.45
CA TYR A 776 -23.78 -27.87 -12.31
C TYR A 776 -24.32 -26.53 -11.83
N GLU A 777 -23.64 -25.87 -10.89
CA GLU A 777 -23.94 -24.49 -10.53
C GLU A 777 -23.80 -23.55 -11.74
N ALA A 778 -24.54 -22.45 -11.76
CA ALA A 778 -24.65 -21.49 -12.85
C ALA A 778 -25.15 -22.08 -14.19
N MET A 779 -25.69 -23.31 -14.18
CA MET A 779 -26.25 -23.97 -15.36
C MET A 779 -27.78 -24.05 -15.32
N LEU A 780 -28.37 -24.14 -16.51
CA LEU A 780 -29.80 -24.32 -16.72
C LEU A 780 -30.24 -25.73 -16.32
N CYS A 781 -31.03 -25.79 -15.25
CA CYS A 781 -31.51 -26.99 -14.59
C CYS A 781 -33.04 -27.08 -14.63
N GLN A 782 -33.55 -28.28 -14.41
CA GLN A 782 -34.95 -28.62 -14.30
C GLN A 782 -35.16 -29.66 -13.20
N ILE A 783 -36.25 -29.51 -12.46
CA ILE A 783 -36.79 -30.52 -11.55
C ILE A 783 -38.25 -30.79 -11.92
N ASP A 784 -38.68 -32.04 -11.77
CA ASP A 784 -40.00 -32.49 -12.20
C ASP A 784 -40.80 -33.07 -11.04
N ASN A 785 -42.13 -32.88 -11.08
CA ASN A 785 -43.07 -33.46 -10.12
C ASN A 785 -42.72 -33.18 -8.65
N VAL A 786 -42.54 -31.90 -8.31
CA VAL A 786 -42.21 -31.43 -6.97
C VAL A 786 -43.43 -30.83 -6.29
N ASN A 787 -43.42 -30.79 -4.95
CA ASN A 787 -44.45 -30.13 -4.15
C ASN A 787 -43.82 -29.10 -3.23
N VAL A 788 -44.51 -27.99 -2.99
CA VAL A 788 -44.11 -27.00 -1.98
C VAL A 788 -44.11 -27.65 -0.58
N THR A 789 -42.98 -27.56 0.11
CA THR A 789 -42.76 -28.12 1.46
C THR A 789 -42.63 -27.05 2.52
N ILE A 790 -42.15 -25.86 2.17
CA ILE A 790 -42.00 -24.72 3.08
C ILE A 790 -42.35 -23.45 2.29
N VAL A 791 -43.33 -22.70 2.79
CA VAL A 791 -43.82 -21.48 2.10
C VAL A 791 -42.85 -20.31 2.26
N ASN A 792 -42.24 -20.17 3.43
CA ASN A 792 -41.18 -19.19 3.69
C ASN A 792 -40.12 -19.85 4.59
N PRO A 793 -38.97 -20.25 4.04
CA PRO A 793 -37.91 -20.94 4.77
C PRO A 793 -37.06 -20.02 5.66
N ASP A 794 -37.19 -18.69 5.53
CA ASP A 794 -36.43 -17.68 6.29
C ASP A 794 -37.30 -16.92 7.33
N ALA A 795 -38.49 -17.45 7.62
CA ALA A 795 -39.43 -16.85 8.55
C ALA A 795 -38.79 -16.48 9.90
N PRO A 796 -39.09 -15.29 10.47
CA PRO A 796 -40.16 -14.36 10.05
C PRO A 796 -39.77 -13.38 8.94
N SER A 797 -38.52 -13.36 8.51
CA SER A 797 -38.11 -12.55 7.34
C SER A 797 -38.69 -13.15 6.08
N ASP A 798 -38.92 -12.34 5.05
CA ASP A 798 -39.41 -12.80 3.76
C ASP A 798 -38.51 -12.25 2.67
N PHE A 799 -37.96 -13.16 1.87
CA PHE A 799 -37.05 -12.87 0.76
C PHE A 799 -37.58 -13.50 -0.53
N ASP A 800 -38.91 -13.67 -0.64
CA ASP A 800 -39.59 -14.09 -1.86
C ASP A 800 -39.09 -15.45 -2.40
N GLU A 801 -38.82 -16.38 -1.47
CA GLU A 801 -38.42 -17.76 -1.76
C GLU A 801 -39.24 -18.81 -1.00
N PHE A 802 -39.40 -19.98 -1.61
CA PHE A 802 -40.07 -21.15 -1.01
C PHE A 802 -39.25 -22.43 -1.22
N SER A 803 -39.57 -23.50 -0.49
CA SER A 803 -38.93 -24.81 -0.68
C SER A 803 -39.84 -25.84 -1.33
N VAL A 804 -39.24 -26.73 -2.13
CA VAL A 804 -39.91 -27.86 -2.79
C VAL A 804 -39.18 -29.18 -2.58
N ALA A 805 -39.91 -30.29 -2.65
CA ALA A 805 -39.35 -31.64 -2.63
C ALA A 805 -40.02 -32.54 -3.66
N ASP A 806 -39.26 -33.50 -4.20
CA ASP A 806 -39.77 -34.66 -4.94
C ASP A 806 -39.61 -35.96 -4.12
N ALA A 807 -39.80 -37.11 -4.77
CA ALA A 807 -39.68 -38.43 -4.16
C ALA A 807 -38.24 -38.82 -3.74
N SER A 808 -37.22 -38.07 -4.15
CA SER A 808 -35.82 -38.29 -3.74
C SER A 808 -35.57 -37.90 -2.27
N GLY A 809 -36.45 -37.11 -1.67
CA GLY A 809 -36.35 -36.67 -0.28
C GLY A 809 -35.46 -35.44 -0.05
N GLY A 810 -34.92 -34.81 -1.11
CA GLY A 810 -34.25 -33.51 -1.01
C GLY A 810 -35.23 -32.36 -0.85
N ASN A 811 -34.80 -31.27 -0.21
CA ASN A 811 -35.60 -30.05 -0.02
C ASN A 811 -34.88 -28.82 -0.60
N LEU A 812 -35.32 -28.34 -1.77
CA LEU A 812 -34.64 -27.31 -2.57
C LEU A 812 -35.36 -25.97 -2.50
N ARG A 813 -34.60 -24.88 -2.31
CA ARG A 813 -35.16 -23.52 -2.37
C ARG A 813 -35.37 -23.09 -3.82
N VAL A 814 -36.47 -22.40 -4.09
CA VAL A 814 -36.78 -21.73 -5.35
C VAL A 814 -36.85 -20.24 -5.07
N ASP A 815 -36.08 -19.44 -5.81
CA ASP A 815 -35.75 -18.05 -5.47
C ASP A 815 -35.88 -17.12 -6.67
N ASP A 816 -36.23 -15.86 -6.42
CA ASP A 816 -36.62 -14.84 -7.38
C ASP A 816 -35.46 -14.04 -7.99
N TYR A 817 -34.22 -14.45 -7.74
CA TYR A 817 -32.99 -13.73 -8.13
C TYR A 817 -32.92 -13.23 -9.59
N LEU A 818 -33.56 -13.94 -10.53
CA LEU A 818 -33.66 -13.57 -11.95
C LEU A 818 -35.03 -13.06 -12.37
N PHE A 819 -36.03 -13.18 -11.50
CA PHE A 819 -37.44 -12.97 -11.79
C PHE A 819 -38.19 -12.36 -10.59
N ASP A 820 -38.24 -11.02 -10.54
CA ASP A 820 -38.87 -10.17 -9.50
C ASP A 820 -40.41 -10.22 -9.51
N ALA A 821 -40.99 -11.41 -9.36
CA ALA A 821 -42.45 -11.61 -9.22
C ALA A 821 -42.82 -12.93 -8.50
N LEU A 822 -41.89 -13.50 -7.74
CA LEU A 822 -42.07 -14.73 -6.97
C LEU A 822 -42.60 -14.38 -5.57
N ASP A 823 -43.85 -13.90 -5.49
CA ASP A 823 -44.51 -13.73 -4.20
C ASP A 823 -44.87 -15.14 -3.66
N ASN A 824 -44.52 -15.44 -2.40
CA ASN A 824 -44.65 -16.70 -1.65
C ASN A 824 -46.10 -17.23 -1.47
N THR A 825 -46.94 -17.00 -2.47
CA THR A 825 -48.37 -17.28 -2.60
C THR A 825 -48.71 -18.75 -2.82
N TYR A 826 -47.72 -19.61 -3.08
CA TYR A 826 -47.96 -21.03 -3.27
C TYR A 826 -48.23 -21.72 -1.93
N ALA A 827 -49.42 -22.31 -1.79
CA ALA A 827 -49.80 -23.02 -0.58
C ALA A 827 -48.92 -24.26 -0.35
N LEU A 828 -48.71 -24.62 0.93
CA LEU A 828 -48.07 -25.87 1.29
C LEU A 828 -48.72 -27.06 0.56
N GLY A 829 -47.90 -27.87 -0.09
CA GLY A 829 -48.32 -29.02 -0.89
C GLY A 829 -48.71 -28.71 -2.34
N ALA A 830 -48.70 -27.44 -2.77
CA ALA A 830 -48.95 -27.07 -4.16
C ALA A 830 -47.99 -27.84 -5.10
N PRO A 831 -48.51 -28.54 -6.12
CA PRO A 831 -47.67 -29.28 -7.06
C PRO A 831 -47.10 -28.36 -8.12
N PHE A 832 -45.93 -28.74 -8.63
CA PHE A 832 -45.40 -28.30 -9.90
C PHE A 832 -45.03 -29.52 -10.73
N THR A 833 -45.62 -29.62 -11.92
CA THR A 833 -45.23 -30.65 -12.88
C THR A 833 -43.79 -30.45 -13.34
N ARG A 834 -43.32 -29.20 -13.42
CA ARG A 834 -41.96 -28.86 -13.85
C ARG A 834 -41.53 -27.48 -13.36
N ILE A 835 -40.32 -27.37 -12.83
CA ILE A 835 -39.66 -26.08 -12.58
C ILE A 835 -38.34 -26.03 -13.34
N VAL A 836 -38.09 -24.96 -14.08
CA VAL A 836 -36.82 -24.69 -14.76
C VAL A 836 -36.15 -23.47 -14.14
N GLY A 837 -34.82 -23.46 -14.05
CA GLY A 837 -34.09 -22.31 -13.53
C GLY A 837 -32.59 -22.50 -13.62
N ILE A 838 -31.83 -21.54 -13.12
CA ILE A 838 -30.38 -21.72 -12.95
C ILE A 838 -30.13 -22.41 -11.60
N CYS A 839 -29.33 -23.48 -11.58
CA CYS A 839 -28.81 -24.04 -10.34
C CYS A 839 -27.85 -23.01 -9.70
N TYR A 840 -28.09 -22.56 -8.48
CA TYR A 840 -27.38 -21.42 -7.89
C TYR A 840 -27.06 -21.62 -6.41
N TRP A 841 -26.04 -20.93 -5.91
CA TRP A 841 -25.67 -20.90 -4.49
C TRP A 841 -25.71 -19.48 -3.96
N SER A 842 -26.39 -19.29 -2.83
CA SER A 842 -26.27 -18.04 -2.08
C SER A 842 -26.74 -18.24 -0.64
N PHE A 843 -26.21 -17.43 0.27
CA PHE A 843 -26.60 -17.42 1.68
C PHE A 843 -26.59 -18.83 2.31
N SER A 844 -25.57 -19.62 2.00
CA SER A 844 -25.39 -21.00 2.46
C SER A 844 -26.45 -22.01 1.99
N ASN A 845 -27.22 -21.67 0.96
CA ASN A 845 -28.29 -22.52 0.42
C ASN A 845 -28.12 -22.74 -1.09
N ARG A 846 -28.36 -23.98 -1.53
CA ARG A 846 -28.54 -24.30 -2.95
C ARG A 846 -29.96 -23.97 -3.36
N LYS A 847 -30.10 -23.34 -4.51
CA LYS A 847 -31.36 -22.80 -5.01
C LYS A 847 -31.53 -23.16 -6.49
N LEU A 848 -32.78 -23.19 -6.93
CA LEU A 848 -33.13 -23.10 -8.34
C LEU A 848 -33.75 -21.72 -8.57
N VAL A 849 -33.15 -20.91 -9.43
CA VAL A 849 -33.64 -19.54 -9.72
C VAL A 849 -34.34 -19.51 -11.08
N PRO A 850 -35.69 -19.49 -11.13
CA PRO A 850 -36.43 -19.44 -12.38
C PRO A 850 -36.14 -18.16 -13.15
N ARG A 851 -36.14 -18.23 -14.47
CA ARG A 851 -35.82 -17.07 -15.31
C ARG A 851 -37.05 -16.23 -15.61
N PHE A 852 -38.23 -16.88 -15.62
CA PHE A 852 -39.53 -16.28 -15.90
C PHE A 852 -40.65 -17.05 -15.21
N ALA A 853 -41.84 -16.44 -15.12
CA ALA A 853 -43.06 -17.12 -14.68
C ALA A 853 -43.35 -18.44 -15.42
N SER A 854 -43.06 -18.51 -16.73
CA SER A 854 -43.31 -19.71 -17.54
C SER A 854 -42.39 -20.90 -17.23
N ASP A 855 -41.32 -20.66 -16.46
CA ASP A 855 -40.46 -21.73 -15.99
C ASP A 855 -41.08 -22.47 -14.77
N LEU A 856 -42.11 -21.91 -14.13
CA LEU A 856 -42.89 -22.53 -13.04
C LEU A 856 -44.17 -23.12 -13.63
N VAL A 857 -44.24 -24.44 -13.81
CA VAL A 857 -45.41 -25.13 -14.40
C VAL A 857 -46.14 -25.90 -13.29
N PRO A 858 -47.32 -25.42 -12.83
CA PRO A 858 -48.12 -26.09 -11.80
C PRO A 858 -48.56 -27.51 -12.17
#